data_AF-A0A831TA49-F1
#
_entry.id   AF-A0A831TA49-F1
#
_cell.length_a   1.000
_cell.length_b   1.000
_cell.length_c   1.000
_cell.angle_alpha   90.00
_cell.angle_beta   90.00
_cell.angle_gamma   90.00
#
_symmetry.space_group_name_H-M   'P 1'
#
loop_
_entity.id
_entity.type
_entity.pdbx_description
1 polymer ?
#
loop_
_entity_poly.entity_id
_entity_poly.type
_entity_poly.pdbx_seq_one_letter_code
_entity_poly.pdbx_strand_id
1 'polypeptide(L)'
;MIASQFQAILSAILSRFDNELQEIRLLNQGALLLDFLFGKDLDPVCLPGRSLLYLLWKTYGDEGDLLKNKLSKLSALCDCFLKLYGDGPVNALRAPARINILGEHIDYVSYLPTASLPFGSREHDMIMLFRASEGGRVRGASKLEDCPAFDFDLGEGPSVSDWETFLYSNPSPAPHWENYVKGAVYFARAKYGEQIRCGFDFVVDSSIPACGGASSSSALTVLAGAAIRQANQIKYSPDELARDSSQAEWHVGTRGGAMDHITICLSRRQRAVHISYSDQQIDLLPLPACRFRWVTFFSHAADKGREVMLEYNERAAVSRIIIPAIIESWSRSRPSSYNLWQSALEAFQVGAHGAIDELERLLNELPSAITIAEVEREYPEAFRRCREAFPALVSQRRERPMRLRDRALHHLGETRRVAAARRALDEVFDRGGGPELIGPAMRTIGDLLNQSHNSLRNLYEVCTPEVNRLVEIITSDPLVYGARLMGGGFGGNVLALTTKDHVCSLINRVQSEFYNPAGREGLQEGLVMISTPGEGLSVLDVETALRAAIEHFNALWWESDKYRDKICSMLDSLEPTGQSTEVWPVIVAAGRGARARSSGLDVPKPLALVAGVPAIVHVLRAVKASGLTAYLPIVIVSPETEPGIRQALSGEEVIYVQQPEARGTGDAVLCAYRQMQGFGGRALIIWGTQPVIRVQTVRRVLKLAEIFAETEMILPTVVKHRPYAPLLRDHLGRVRAARETHLERAQTVRFGETNIGLFVLKSEAMFEALLELKRRYWREAENRYDRPGGELGFPNQLIRSLTESERGVLASPIADRREEQGIKHRDDIARCERFIKDLNTVPPESLQ
;
A
#
# COMPACT_ATOMS: atom_id res chain seq x y z
N MET A 1 -0.46 -9.11 -7.40
CA MET A 1 -1.13 -10.40 -7.07
C MET A 1 -2.36 -10.56 -7.94
N ILE A 2 -2.81 -11.79 -8.23
CA ILE A 2 -3.99 -12.02 -9.06
C ILE A 2 -5.28 -11.63 -8.28
N ALA A 3 -6.26 -11.01 -8.95
CA ALA A 3 -7.44 -10.43 -8.30
C ALA A 3 -8.28 -11.47 -7.52
N SER A 4 -8.44 -12.69 -8.03
CA SER A 4 -9.17 -13.78 -7.34
C SER A 4 -8.50 -14.20 -6.03
N GLN A 5 -7.17 -14.23 -6.00
CA GLN A 5 -6.40 -14.51 -4.78
C GLN A 5 -6.53 -13.40 -3.77
N PHE A 6 -6.49 -12.14 -4.24
CA PHE A 6 -6.69 -11.00 -3.35
C PHE A 6 -8.04 -11.07 -2.67
N GLN A 7 -9.07 -11.45 -3.41
CA GLN A 7 -10.39 -11.62 -2.85
C GLN A 7 -10.49 -12.77 -1.83
N ALA A 8 -9.84 -13.90 -2.12
CA ALA A 8 -9.79 -15.02 -1.19
C ALA A 8 -9.08 -14.66 0.14
N ILE A 9 -7.99 -13.90 0.07
CA ILE A 9 -7.25 -13.41 1.24
C ILE A 9 -8.11 -12.45 2.06
N LEU A 10 -8.74 -11.47 1.39
CA LEU A 10 -9.64 -10.52 2.05
C LEU A 10 -10.77 -11.23 2.78
N SER A 11 -11.39 -12.22 2.14
CA SER A 11 -12.45 -13.05 2.74
C SER A 11 -11.95 -13.84 3.94
N ALA A 12 -10.73 -14.39 3.89
CA ALA A 12 -10.13 -15.12 4.98
C ALA A 12 -9.89 -14.21 6.21
N ILE A 13 -9.30 -13.03 5.99
CA ILE A 13 -9.05 -12.03 7.05
C ILE A 13 -10.39 -11.57 7.66
N LEU A 14 -11.38 -11.25 6.84
CA LEU A 14 -12.71 -10.83 7.31
C LEU A 14 -13.36 -11.88 8.21
N SER A 15 -13.20 -13.17 7.90
CA SER A 15 -13.75 -14.27 8.70
C SER A 15 -13.12 -14.45 10.08
N ARG A 16 -11.94 -13.84 10.32
CA ARG A 16 -11.15 -13.97 11.57
C ARG A 16 -10.76 -12.63 12.18
N PHE A 17 -11.35 -11.54 11.70
CA PHE A 17 -10.96 -10.16 11.98
C PHE A 17 -10.76 -9.88 13.48
N ASP A 18 -11.71 -10.29 14.32
CA ASP A 18 -11.68 -10.00 15.76
C ASP A 18 -10.48 -10.65 16.47
N ASN A 19 -10.10 -11.88 16.06
CA ASN A 19 -8.96 -12.58 16.62
C ASN A 19 -7.63 -11.95 16.17
N GLU A 20 -7.49 -11.64 14.87
CA GLU A 20 -6.27 -11.04 14.33
C GLU A 20 -6.03 -9.63 14.90
N LEU A 21 -7.09 -8.83 15.05
CA LEU A 21 -6.98 -7.49 15.63
C LEU A 21 -6.56 -7.54 17.11
N GLN A 22 -7.05 -8.53 17.87
CA GLN A 22 -6.67 -8.71 19.27
C GLN A 22 -5.18 -9.06 19.42
N GLU A 23 -4.64 -9.91 18.55
CA GLU A 23 -3.21 -10.24 18.54
C GLU A 23 -2.35 -9.02 18.21
N ILE A 24 -2.70 -8.23 17.19
CA ILE A 24 -2.00 -6.98 16.85
C ILE A 24 -1.98 -6.03 18.05
N ARG A 25 -3.10 -5.90 18.77
CA ARG A 25 -3.20 -5.06 19.97
C ARG A 25 -2.30 -5.55 21.10
N LEU A 26 -2.32 -6.85 21.39
CA LEU A 26 -1.52 -7.47 22.46
C LEU A 26 -0.01 -7.31 22.22
N LEU A 27 0.43 -7.49 20.97
CA LEU A 27 1.83 -7.38 20.58
C LEU A 27 2.36 -5.94 20.64
N ASN A 28 1.49 -4.93 20.45
CA ASN A 28 1.87 -3.52 20.43
C ASN A 28 1.65 -2.78 21.76
N GLN A 29 1.27 -3.47 22.85
CA GLN A 29 1.03 -2.85 24.17
C GLN A 29 2.25 -2.07 24.71
N GLY A 30 3.49 -2.42 24.29
CA GLY A 30 4.71 -1.70 24.66
C GLY A 30 5.08 -0.52 23.72
N ALA A 31 4.73 -0.59 22.44
CA ALA A 31 5.04 0.44 21.44
C ALA A 31 4.07 1.64 21.51
N LEU A 32 2.80 1.36 21.83
CA LEU A 32 1.73 2.35 21.95
C LEU A 32 2.00 3.43 23.02
N LEU A 33 2.76 3.11 24.07
CA LEU A 33 3.10 4.05 25.15
C LEU A 33 4.19 5.06 24.73
N LEU A 34 5.08 4.67 23.82
CA LEU A 34 6.23 5.48 23.40
C LEU A 34 5.89 6.39 22.19
N ASP A 35 5.07 5.90 21.25
CA ASP A 35 4.49 6.72 20.17
C ASP A 35 3.63 7.85 20.74
N PHE A 36 2.85 7.55 21.78
CA PHE A 36 1.98 8.50 22.48
C PHE A 36 2.75 9.62 23.19
N LEU A 37 3.98 9.37 23.66
CA LEU A 37 4.76 10.32 24.47
C LEU A 37 5.82 11.09 23.67
N PHE A 38 6.38 10.53 22.59
CA PHE A 38 7.60 11.09 21.98
C PHE A 38 7.53 11.38 20.48
N GLY A 39 6.46 11.03 19.78
CA GLY A 39 6.28 11.37 18.36
C GLY A 39 7.44 10.98 17.44
N LYS A 40 8.23 9.98 17.85
CA LYS A 40 9.28 9.36 17.02
C LYS A 40 8.64 8.23 16.26
N ASP A 41 8.88 8.16 14.96
CA ASP A 41 8.67 6.94 14.17
C ASP A 41 9.57 5.84 14.76
N LEU A 42 9.11 5.19 15.83
CA LEU A 42 9.70 3.95 16.28
C LEU A 42 9.23 2.91 15.28
N ASP A 43 10.11 2.57 14.33
CA ASP A 43 9.98 1.34 13.57
C ASP A 43 9.81 0.21 14.60
N PRO A 44 8.62 -0.42 14.70
CA PRO A 44 8.35 -1.34 15.79
C PRO A 44 9.40 -2.45 15.77
N VAL A 45 10.21 -2.46 16.84
CA VAL A 45 11.33 -3.37 17.03
C VAL A 45 10.85 -4.81 16.86
N CYS A 46 11.40 -5.48 15.83
CA CYS A 46 11.39 -6.92 15.64
C CYS A 46 10.03 -7.65 15.76
N LEU A 47 9.09 -7.34 14.88
CA LEU A 47 8.06 -8.32 14.44
C LEU A 47 8.38 -8.72 12.98
N PRO A 48 8.04 -9.94 12.52
CA PRO A 48 7.88 -10.15 11.09
C PRO A 48 6.61 -9.37 10.71
N GLY A 49 6.77 -8.06 10.47
CA GLY A 49 5.74 -7.26 9.86
C GLY A 49 5.47 -7.82 8.46
N ARG A 50 4.20 -7.84 8.06
CA ARG A 50 3.70 -7.78 6.65
C ARG A 50 2.20 -8.11 6.49
N SER A 51 1.37 -8.33 7.53
CA SER A 51 -0.05 -8.71 7.28
C SER A 51 -0.84 -7.56 6.64
N LEU A 52 -1.82 -7.88 5.79
CA LEU A 52 -2.69 -6.84 5.21
C LEU A 52 -3.38 -6.03 6.31
N LEU A 53 -3.83 -6.69 7.38
CA LEU A 53 -4.42 -6.01 8.53
C LEU A 53 -3.41 -5.12 9.25
N TYR A 54 -2.12 -5.50 9.31
CA TYR A 54 -1.06 -4.64 9.85
C TYR A 54 -0.78 -3.43 8.94
N LEU A 55 -0.79 -3.61 7.61
CA LEU A 55 -0.65 -2.49 6.68
C LEU A 55 -1.82 -1.52 6.82
N LEU A 56 -3.05 -2.04 6.90
CA LEU A 56 -4.24 -1.24 7.19
C LEU A 56 -4.14 -0.59 8.58
N TRP A 57 -3.63 -1.27 9.60
CA TRP A 57 -3.42 -0.70 10.93
C TRP A 57 -2.40 0.44 10.92
N LYS A 58 -1.33 0.33 10.12
CA LYS A 58 -0.34 1.40 9.93
C LYS A 58 -1.01 2.63 9.31
N THR A 59 -1.81 2.44 8.26
CA THR A 59 -2.51 3.51 7.54
C THR A 59 -3.68 4.12 8.33
N TYR A 60 -4.52 3.31 8.96
CA TYR A 60 -5.81 3.69 9.56
C TYR A 60 -5.84 3.70 11.09
N GLY A 61 -4.85 3.09 11.75
CA GLY A 61 -4.82 2.91 13.19
C GLY A 61 -5.55 1.65 13.67
N ASP A 62 -5.85 1.61 14.97
CA ASP A 62 -6.33 0.43 15.68
C ASP A 62 -7.85 0.38 15.89
N GLU A 63 -8.58 1.31 15.27
CA GLU A 63 -10.04 1.36 15.30
C GLU A 63 -10.63 0.19 14.50
N GLY A 64 -11.16 -0.82 15.20
CA GLY A 64 -11.59 -2.08 14.60
C GLY A 64 -12.68 -1.90 13.54
N ASP A 65 -13.70 -1.09 13.81
CA ASP A 65 -14.79 -0.86 12.86
C ASP A 65 -14.29 -0.21 11.56
N LEU A 66 -13.35 0.74 11.66
CA LEU A 66 -12.73 1.37 10.50
C LEU A 66 -11.94 0.34 9.68
N LEU A 67 -11.08 -0.45 10.31
CA LEU A 67 -10.29 -1.48 9.61
C LEU A 67 -11.19 -2.52 8.92
N LYS A 68 -12.25 -2.98 9.61
CA LYS A 68 -13.20 -3.94 9.06
C LYS A 68 -13.98 -3.37 7.88
N ASN A 69 -14.37 -2.10 7.96
CA ASN A 69 -15.00 -1.38 6.84
C ASN A 69 -14.06 -1.30 5.63
N LYS A 70 -12.79 -0.90 5.83
CA LYS A 70 -11.79 -0.81 4.75
C LYS A 70 -11.51 -2.16 4.09
N LEU A 71 -11.40 -3.24 4.87
CA LEU A 71 -11.29 -4.60 4.33
C LEU A 71 -12.51 -4.99 3.49
N SER A 72 -13.72 -4.67 3.96
CA SER A 72 -14.96 -4.96 3.24
C SER A 72 -15.04 -4.20 1.92
N LYS A 73 -14.67 -2.91 1.90
CA LYS A 73 -14.61 -2.08 0.68
C LYS A 73 -13.58 -2.62 -0.32
N LEU A 74 -12.38 -2.98 0.14
CA LEU A 74 -11.37 -3.63 -0.70
C LEU A 74 -11.88 -4.93 -1.31
N SER A 75 -12.60 -5.74 -0.54
CA SER A 75 -13.17 -7.00 -1.01
C SER A 75 -14.22 -6.78 -2.10
N ALA A 76 -15.15 -5.86 -1.88
CA ALA A 76 -16.17 -5.49 -2.86
C ALA A 76 -15.56 -4.87 -4.14
N LEU A 77 -14.47 -4.11 -4.01
CA LEU A 77 -13.71 -3.60 -5.14
C LEU A 77 -13.08 -4.73 -5.97
N CYS A 78 -12.51 -5.74 -5.31
CA CYS A 78 -11.93 -6.90 -6.00
C CYS A 78 -12.99 -7.66 -6.80
N ASP A 79 -14.16 -7.93 -6.21
CA ASP A 79 -15.28 -8.59 -6.90
C ASP A 79 -15.73 -7.80 -8.14
N CYS A 80 -15.81 -6.47 -8.00
CA CYS A 80 -16.17 -5.59 -9.11
C CYS A 80 -15.12 -5.64 -10.23
N PHE A 81 -13.84 -5.55 -9.86
CA PHE A 81 -12.72 -5.61 -10.81
C PHE A 81 -12.70 -6.94 -11.56
N LEU A 82 -12.85 -8.06 -10.85
CA LEU A 82 -12.94 -9.40 -11.43
C LEU A 82 -14.09 -9.53 -12.44
N LYS A 83 -15.26 -9.00 -12.08
CA LYS A 83 -16.44 -9.05 -12.96
C LYS A 83 -16.25 -8.25 -14.24
N LEU A 84 -15.57 -7.10 -14.17
CA LEU A 84 -15.41 -6.18 -15.30
C LEU A 84 -14.23 -6.55 -16.21
N TYR A 85 -13.09 -6.92 -15.61
CA TYR A 85 -11.82 -7.03 -16.33
C TYR A 85 -11.22 -8.44 -16.29
N GLY A 86 -11.93 -9.40 -15.67
CA GLY A 86 -11.46 -10.76 -15.49
C GLY A 86 -10.33 -10.86 -14.47
N ASP A 87 -9.80 -12.07 -14.34
CA ASP A 87 -8.73 -12.34 -13.40
C ASP A 87 -7.37 -11.83 -13.91
N GLY A 88 -6.40 -11.65 -13.00
CA GLY A 88 -5.02 -11.24 -13.34
C GLY A 88 -4.43 -10.25 -12.34
N PRO A 89 -3.18 -9.80 -12.56
CA PRO A 89 -2.43 -9.04 -11.57
C PRO A 89 -3.05 -7.66 -11.30
N VAL A 90 -3.34 -7.36 -10.04
CA VAL A 90 -3.86 -6.05 -9.60
C VAL A 90 -2.92 -5.39 -8.58
N ASN A 91 -2.91 -4.07 -8.63
CA ASN A 91 -2.29 -3.17 -7.67
C ASN A 91 -3.37 -2.34 -6.98
N ALA A 92 -3.08 -1.84 -5.79
CA ALA A 92 -4.01 -1.07 -4.99
C ALA A 92 -3.36 0.25 -4.53
N LEU A 93 -4.01 1.37 -4.85
CA LEU A 93 -3.60 2.72 -4.45
C LEU A 93 -4.67 3.34 -3.57
N ARG A 94 -4.25 4.18 -2.62
CA ARG A 94 -5.15 4.89 -1.71
C ARG A 94 -4.76 6.35 -1.59
N ALA A 95 -5.74 7.24 -1.76
CA ALA A 95 -5.59 8.69 -1.63
C ALA A 95 -6.57 9.22 -0.55
N PRO A 96 -6.11 9.94 0.49
CA PRO A 96 -6.98 10.49 1.53
C PRO A 96 -7.86 11.64 1.02
N ALA A 97 -8.97 11.90 1.71
CA ALA A 97 -9.67 13.19 1.61
C ALA A 97 -8.78 14.33 2.12
N ARG A 98 -8.93 15.52 1.54
CA ARG A 98 -8.27 16.75 2.03
C ARG A 98 -9.13 17.44 3.08
N ILE A 99 -8.58 17.71 4.25
CA ILE A 99 -9.19 18.62 5.23
C ILE A 99 -8.37 19.90 5.33
N ASN A 100 -8.95 21.03 4.87
CA ASN A 100 -8.31 22.33 4.94
C ASN A 100 -8.59 23.04 6.27
N ILE A 101 -7.61 23.15 7.17
CA ILE A 101 -7.81 23.86 8.45
C ILE A 101 -7.86 25.37 8.16
N LEU A 102 -6.80 25.91 7.54
CA LEU A 102 -6.65 27.32 7.21
C LEU A 102 -5.85 27.47 5.91
N GLY A 103 -6.09 28.56 5.19
CA GLY A 103 -5.42 28.86 3.93
C GLY A 103 -6.29 28.64 2.70
N GLU A 104 -7.55 29.04 2.74
CA GLU A 104 -8.45 28.93 1.58
C GLU A 104 -8.21 30.08 0.60
N HIS A 105 -8.22 29.77 -0.70
CA HIS A 105 -8.06 30.74 -1.78
C HIS A 105 -6.76 31.58 -1.75
N ILE A 106 -5.69 31.04 -1.16
CA ILE A 106 -4.36 31.68 -1.13
C ILE A 106 -3.24 30.83 -1.75
N ASP A 107 -3.56 29.64 -2.25
CA ASP A 107 -2.63 28.69 -2.87
C ASP A 107 -2.19 29.06 -4.30
N TYR A 108 -2.90 30.01 -4.93
CA TYR A 108 -2.58 30.57 -6.24
C TYR A 108 -2.22 32.07 -6.20
N VAL A 109 -2.06 32.64 -5.00
CA VAL A 109 -1.62 34.04 -4.80
C VAL A 109 -0.11 34.13 -5.00
N SER A 110 0.34 35.10 -5.81
CA SER A 110 1.75 35.21 -6.23
C SER A 110 2.51 36.40 -5.65
N TYR A 111 1.83 37.36 -5.01
CA TYR A 111 2.42 38.61 -4.55
C TYR A 111 2.60 38.70 -3.02
N LEU A 112 2.17 37.67 -2.28
CA LEU A 112 2.36 37.52 -0.84
C LEU A 112 2.98 36.15 -0.56
N PRO A 113 3.79 35.98 0.51
CA PRO A 113 4.29 34.68 0.92
C PRO A 113 3.19 33.92 1.65
N THR A 114 2.31 33.30 0.88
CA THR A 114 1.17 32.56 1.38
C THR A 114 1.57 31.15 1.78
N ALA A 115 0.84 30.61 2.75
CA ALA A 115 0.94 29.21 3.11
C ALA A 115 -0.44 28.69 3.48
N SER A 116 -0.67 27.39 3.31
CA SER A 116 -1.86 26.70 3.80
C SER A 116 -1.47 25.70 4.88
N LEU A 117 -2.40 25.40 5.80
CA LEU A 117 -2.17 24.43 6.88
C LEU A 117 -3.25 23.35 6.88
N PRO A 118 -3.09 22.26 6.14
CA PRO A 118 -4.16 21.28 6.11
C PRO A 118 -3.66 19.83 6.31
N PHE A 119 -4.51 18.85 6.66
CA PHE A 119 -4.13 17.40 6.74
C PHE A 119 -4.95 16.43 5.84
N GLY A 120 -4.39 15.27 5.49
CA GLY A 120 -5.11 14.19 4.82
C GLY A 120 -5.94 13.36 5.81
N SER A 121 -7.21 13.08 5.53
CA SER A 121 -8.07 12.31 6.42
C SER A 121 -7.60 10.85 6.54
N ARG A 122 -7.62 10.32 7.77
CA ARG A 122 -7.40 8.90 8.05
C ARG A 122 -8.63 8.07 7.67
N GLU A 123 -9.82 8.54 8.02
CA GLU A 123 -11.09 7.82 7.91
C GLU A 123 -11.66 7.83 6.47
N HIS A 124 -11.49 8.94 5.75
CA HIS A 124 -12.09 9.15 4.42
C HIS A 124 -11.07 9.16 3.30
N ASP A 125 -11.32 8.39 2.25
CA ASP A 125 -10.38 8.20 1.13
C ASP A 125 -11.04 7.67 -0.15
N MET A 126 -10.24 7.62 -1.21
CA MET A 126 -10.49 6.89 -2.43
C MET A 126 -9.48 5.76 -2.57
N ILE A 127 -9.98 4.56 -2.86
CA ILE A 127 -9.16 3.37 -3.12
C ILE A 127 -9.36 2.98 -4.58
N MET A 128 -8.25 2.78 -5.29
CA MET A 128 -8.21 2.34 -6.68
C MET A 128 -7.55 0.97 -6.77
N LEU A 129 -8.27 -0.01 -7.34
CA LEU A 129 -7.64 -1.22 -7.88
C LEU A 129 -7.35 -1.00 -9.36
N PHE A 130 -6.14 -1.29 -9.80
CA PHE A 130 -5.76 -1.11 -11.20
C PHE A 130 -4.78 -2.18 -11.70
N ARG A 131 -4.75 -2.35 -13.03
CA ARG A 131 -3.83 -3.23 -13.77
C ARG A 131 -3.44 -2.55 -15.08
N ALA A 132 -2.18 -2.71 -15.52
CA ALA A 132 -1.78 -2.26 -16.85
C ALA A 132 -2.59 -2.97 -17.95
N SER A 133 -3.08 -2.22 -18.93
CA SER A 133 -3.78 -2.76 -20.09
C SER A 133 -2.88 -2.71 -21.32
N GLU A 134 -2.84 -3.82 -22.06
CA GLU A 134 -2.20 -3.89 -23.37
C GLU A 134 -2.96 -3.02 -24.39
N GLY A 135 -2.26 -2.55 -25.42
CA GLY A 135 -2.86 -1.80 -26.53
C GLY A 135 -3.19 -0.33 -26.24
N GLY A 136 -2.69 0.24 -25.14
CA GLY A 136 -2.81 1.68 -24.88
C GLY A 136 -4.22 2.17 -24.52
N ARG A 137 -5.12 1.27 -24.10
CA ARG A 137 -6.48 1.65 -23.68
C ARG A 137 -6.55 1.90 -22.18
N VAL A 138 -7.26 2.95 -21.78
CA VAL A 138 -7.62 3.22 -20.38
C VAL A 138 -9.09 2.92 -20.19
N ARG A 139 -9.43 2.04 -19.25
CA ARG A 139 -10.82 1.65 -18.94
C ARG A 139 -11.09 1.88 -17.45
N GLY A 140 -12.08 2.71 -17.15
CA GLY A 140 -12.39 3.11 -15.78
C GLY A 140 -13.81 2.77 -15.38
N ALA A 141 -13.99 2.26 -14.17
CA ALA A 141 -15.29 2.09 -13.54
C ALA A 141 -15.26 2.57 -12.08
N SER A 142 -16.45 2.79 -11.52
CA SER A 142 -16.64 3.24 -10.15
C SER A 142 -17.70 2.41 -9.45
N LYS A 143 -17.58 2.26 -8.13
CA LYS A 143 -18.63 1.71 -7.27
C LYS A 143 -19.70 2.74 -6.89
N LEU A 144 -19.48 4.01 -7.20
CA LEU A 144 -20.43 5.10 -6.98
C LEU A 144 -21.47 5.12 -8.10
N GLU A 145 -22.76 5.25 -7.75
CA GLU A 145 -23.89 5.14 -8.69
C GLU A 145 -23.84 6.20 -9.81
N ASP A 146 -23.42 7.43 -9.51
CA ASP A 146 -23.39 8.56 -10.45
C ASP A 146 -22.09 8.66 -11.28
N CYS A 147 -21.32 7.57 -11.37
CA CYS A 147 -20.04 7.53 -12.09
C CYS A 147 -20.05 6.39 -13.11
N PRO A 148 -20.65 6.60 -14.30
CA PRO A 148 -20.73 5.57 -15.33
C PRO A 148 -19.32 5.19 -15.80
N ALA A 149 -19.16 3.91 -16.16
CA ALA A 149 -17.91 3.41 -16.73
C ALA A 149 -17.59 4.10 -18.05
N PHE A 150 -16.29 4.25 -18.33
CA PHE A 150 -15.78 4.87 -19.56
C PHE A 150 -14.54 4.15 -20.07
N ASP A 151 -14.17 4.44 -21.31
CA ASP A 151 -12.87 4.08 -21.86
C ASP A 151 -12.38 5.12 -22.88
N PHE A 152 -11.06 5.18 -23.08
CA PHE A 152 -10.43 5.99 -24.11
C PHE A 152 -9.07 5.42 -24.50
N ASP A 153 -8.59 5.76 -25.69
CA ASP A 153 -7.25 5.38 -26.16
C ASP A 153 -6.21 6.44 -25.78
N LEU A 154 -4.99 6.00 -25.46
CA LEU A 154 -3.87 6.90 -25.23
C LEU A 154 -3.69 7.87 -26.41
N GLY A 155 -3.92 7.43 -27.66
CA GLY A 155 -3.78 8.20 -28.90
C GLY A 155 -4.75 9.37 -29.05
N GLU A 156 -5.80 9.44 -28.23
CA GLU A 156 -6.69 10.61 -28.16
C GLU A 156 -6.02 11.80 -27.43
N GLY A 157 -4.90 11.57 -26.75
CA GLY A 157 -4.14 12.61 -26.05
C GLY A 157 -3.31 13.51 -26.95
N PRO A 158 -2.73 14.60 -26.39
CA PRO A 158 -1.89 15.51 -27.14
C PRO A 158 -0.68 14.80 -27.76
N SER A 159 -0.38 15.14 -29.03
CA SER A 159 0.91 14.86 -29.67
C SER A 159 1.98 15.89 -29.31
N VAL A 160 1.61 16.92 -28.53
CA VAL A 160 2.43 18.09 -28.21
C VAL A 160 3.18 17.84 -26.89
N SER A 161 4.47 18.14 -26.85
CA SER A 161 5.31 18.01 -25.64
C SER A 161 5.08 19.14 -24.62
N ASP A 162 4.44 20.23 -25.03
CA ASP A 162 4.08 21.36 -24.18
C ASP A 162 2.60 21.29 -23.72
N TRP A 163 2.43 21.07 -22.41
CA TRP A 163 1.13 20.95 -21.75
C TRP A 163 0.32 22.25 -21.79
N GLU A 164 0.97 23.40 -21.60
CA GLU A 164 0.26 24.68 -21.55
C GLU A 164 -0.31 25.06 -22.92
N THR A 165 0.50 24.91 -23.97
CA THR A 165 0.03 25.11 -25.36
C THR A 165 -1.16 24.21 -25.68
N PHE A 166 -1.13 22.94 -25.27
CA PHE A 166 -2.28 22.05 -25.44
C PHE A 166 -3.53 22.55 -24.71
N LEU A 167 -3.40 22.92 -23.43
CA LEU A 167 -4.53 23.41 -22.63
C LEU A 167 -5.15 24.68 -23.18
N TYR A 168 -4.34 25.62 -23.69
CA TYR A 168 -4.84 26.91 -24.18
C TYR A 168 -5.36 26.86 -25.62
N SER A 169 -4.91 25.88 -26.41
CA SER A 169 -5.39 25.70 -27.79
C SER A 169 -6.68 24.88 -27.88
N ASN A 170 -7.10 24.22 -26.79
CA ASN A 170 -8.27 23.36 -26.76
C ASN A 170 -9.32 23.88 -25.77
N PRO A 171 -10.62 23.84 -26.11
CA PRO A 171 -11.67 24.18 -25.17
C PRO A 171 -11.70 23.19 -24.00
N SER A 172 -12.12 23.66 -22.81
CA SER A 172 -12.36 22.77 -21.68
C SER A 172 -13.43 21.73 -22.03
N PRO A 173 -13.24 20.46 -21.65
CA PRO A 173 -14.19 19.39 -21.95
C PRO A 173 -15.50 19.58 -21.19
N ALA A 174 -16.58 18.96 -21.69
CA ALA A 174 -17.84 18.92 -20.96
C ALA A 174 -17.66 18.22 -19.59
N PRO A 175 -18.37 18.64 -18.53
CA PRO A 175 -18.20 18.06 -17.20
C PRO A 175 -18.44 16.54 -17.18
N HIS A 176 -17.38 15.77 -16.96
CA HIS A 176 -17.41 14.32 -16.78
C HIS A 176 -16.23 13.88 -15.92
N TRP A 177 -16.41 12.85 -15.10
CA TRP A 177 -15.37 12.40 -14.16
C TRP A 177 -14.16 11.77 -14.86
N GLU A 178 -14.34 11.26 -16.09
CA GLU A 178 -13.23 10.75 -16.92
C GLU A 178 -12.16 11.81 -17.18
N ASN A 179 -12.51 13.10 -17.18
CA ASN A 179 -11.60 14.18 -17.54
C ASN A 179 -10.48 14.35 -16.50
N TYR A 180 -10.71 13.97 -15.24
CA TYR A 180 -9.64 13.94 -14.23
C TYR A 180 -8.59 12.87 -14.56
N VAL A 181 -9.04 11.72 -15.07
CA VAL A 181 -8.18 10.62 -15.51
C VAL A 181 -7.48 10.96 -16.82
N LYS A 182 -8.21 11.50 -17.82
CA LYS A 182 -7.64 12.01 -19.08
C LYS A 182 -6.59 13.07 -18.82
N GLY A 183 -6.86 14.03 -17.93
CA GLY A 183 -5.89 15.06 -17.53
C GLY A 183 -4.58 14.45 -17.04
N ALA A 184 -4.64 13.50 -16.10
CA ALA A 184 -3.46 12.81 -15.57
C ALA A 184 -2.70 12.02 -16.64
N VAL A 185 -3.41 11.29 -17.50
CA VAL A 185 -2.82 10.46 -18.57
C VAL A 185 -2.21 11.32 -19.67
N TYR A 186 -2.90 12.36 -20.11
CA TYR A 186 -2.42 13.28 -21.16
C TYR A 186 -1.23 14.10 -20.67
N PHE A 187 -1.24 14.56 -19.41
CA PHE A 187 -0.08 15.21 -18.81
C PHE A 187 1.12 14.26 -18.78
N ALA A 188 0.93 13.01 -18.34
CA ALA A 188 2.01 12.01 -18.33
C ALA A 188 2.55 11.74 -19.74
N ARG A 189 1.68 11.68 -20.76
CA ARG A 189 2.10 11.57 -22.17
C ARG A 189 2.92 12.78 -22.63
N ALA A 190 2.47 14.00 -22.34
CA ALA A 190 3.20 15.21 -22.71
C ALA A 190 4.60 15.25 -22.06
N LYS A 191 4.70 14.84 -20.80
CA LYS A 191 5.95 14.85 -20.02
C LYS A 191 6.92 13.73 -20.39
N TYR A 192 6.44 12.49 -20.56
CA TYR A 192 7.30 11.30 -20.72
C TYR A 192 7.32 10.71 -22.14
N GLY A 193 6.47 11.19 -23.05
CA GLY A 193 6.47 10.80 -24.46
C GLY A 193 6.32 9.30 -24.69
N GLU A 194 7.21 8.71 -25.49
CA GLU A 194 7.22 7.29 -25.89
C GLU A 194 7.43 6.29 -24.75
N GLN A 195 7.71 6.76 -23.53
CA GLN A 195 7.75 5.91 -22.34
C GLN A 195 6.35 5.47 -21.92
N ILE A 196 5.30 6.22 -22.28
CA ILE A 196 3.91 5.83 -22.03
C ILE A 196 3.41 4.95 -23.16
N ARG A 197 3.44 3.63 -22.96
CA ARG A 197 3.07 2.60 -23.95
C ARG A 197 1.82 1.83 -23.57
N CYS A 198 1.59 1.66 -22.27
CA CYS A 198 0.48 0.91 -21.71
C CYS A 198 -0.56 1.86 -21.14
N GLY A 199 -1.83 1.54 -21.35
CA GLY A 199 -2.94 2.11 -20.58
C GLY A 199 -3.15 1.30 -19.30
N PHE A 200 -4.32 1.45 -18.67
CA PHE A 200 -4.67 0.67 -17.48
C PHE A 200 -6.17 0.52 -17.31
N ASP A 201 -6.56 -0.62 -16.74
CA ASP A 201 -7.91 -0.91 -16.24
C ASP A 201 -7.97 -0.52 -14.77
N PHE A 202 -9.04 0.13 -14.34
CA PHE A 202 -9.22 0.44 -12.91
C PHE A 202 -10.67 0.44 -12.45
N VAL A 203 -10.86 0.13 -11.16
CA VAL A 203 -12.10 0.37 -10.42
C VAL A 203 -11.79 1.20 -9.18
N VAL A 204 -12.60 2.24 -8.92
CA VAL A 204 -12.52 3.04 -7.70
C VAL A 204 -13.73 2.87 -6.78
N ASP A 205 -13.48 2.98 -5.48
CA ASP A 205 -14.50 3.21 -4.45
C ASP A 205 -14.01 4.37 -3.58
N SER A 206 -14.93 5.24 -3.17
CA SER A 206 -14.57 6.45 -2.42
C SER A 206 -15.61 6.79 -1.37
N SER A 207 -15.13 7.12 -0.17
CA SER A 207 -15.95 7.76 0.86
C SER A 207 -15.82 9.29 0.85
N ILE A 208 -15.05 9.85 -0.10
CA ILE A 208 -14.89 11.30 -0.24
C ILE A 208 -16.13 11.83 -0.98
N PRO A 209 -16.94 12.71 -0.37
CA PRO A 209 -18.13 13.22 -1.02
C PRO A 209 -17.77 14.03 -2.27
N ALA A 210 -18.35 13.63 -3.40
CA ALA A 210 -18.20 14.38 -4.64
C ALA A 210 -18.75 15.80 -4.48
N CYS A 211 -18.05 16.78 -5.05
CA CYS A 211 -18.46 18.20 -4.99
C CYS A 211 -18.58 18.77 -3.56
N GLY A 212 -17.99 18.11 -2.55
CA GLY A 212 -18.04 18.55 -1.15
C GLY A 212 -16.91 19.48 -0.72
N GLY A 213 -15.93 19.78 -1.57
CA GLY A 213 -14.76 20.58 -1.18
C GLY A 213 -13.71 19.82 -0.36
N ALA A 214 -13.78 18.48 -0.33
CA ALA A 214 -12.79 17.59 0.31
C ALA A 214 -11.84 16.91 -0.72
N SER A 215 -11.75 17.50 -1.92
CA SER A 215 -10.80 17.14 -2.98
C SER A 215 -10.95 15.73 -3.58
N SER A 216 -12.19 15.26 -3.77
CA SER A 216 -12.45 13.99 -4.46
C SER A 216 -11.90 13.97 -5.89
N SER A 217 -11.90 15.12 -6.58
CA SER A 217 -11.33 15.27 -7.92
C SER A 217 -9.82 15.11 -7.93
N SER A 218 -9.12 15.84 -7.06
CA SER A 218 -7.66 15.77 -6.96
C SER A 218 -7.19 14.40 -6.49
N ALA A 219 -7.95 13.72 -5.62
CA ALA A 219 -7.66 12.33 -5.24
C ALA A 219 -7.67 11.40 -6.46
N LEU A 220 -8.68 11.52 -7.33
CA LEU A 220 -8.75 10.75 -8.56
C LEU A 220 -7.61 11.10 -9.54
N THR A 221 -7.29 12.39 -9.71
CA THR A 221 -6.18 12.85 -10.56
C THR A 221 -4.84 12.28 -10.07
N VAL A 222 -4.58 12.33 -8.76
CA VAL A 222 -3.36 11.77 -8.15
C VAL A 222 -3.29 10.25 -8.34
N LEU A 223 -4.40 9.53 -8.10
CA LEU A 223 -4.45 8.07 -8.27
C LEU A 223 -4.22 7.68 -9.74
N ALA A 224 -4.86 8.36 -10.69
CA ALA A 224 -4.65 8.13 -12.12
C ALA A 224 -3.20 8.45 -12.55
N GLY A 225 -2.63 9.54 -12.02
CA GLY A 225 -1.24 9.91 -12.25
C GLY A 225 -0.24 8.88 -11.70
N ALA A 226 -0.52 8.30 -10.53
CA ALA A 226 0.25 7.21 -9.96
C ALA A 226 0.09 5.93 -10.79
N ALA A 227 -1.13 5.58 -11.19
CA ALA A 227 -1.46 4.37 -11.95
C ALA A 227 -0.80 4.35 -13.33
N ILE A 228 -0.89 5.44 -14.10
CA ILE A 228 -0.27 5.50 -15.44
C ILE A 228 1.25 5.37 -15.39
N ARG A 229 1.89 5.95 -14.36
CA ARG A 229 3.34 5.82 -14.15
C ARG A 229 3.71 4.39 -13.74
N GLN A 230 2.98 3.79 -12.78
CA GLN A 230 3.24 2.41 -12.36
C GLN A 230 2.98 1.39 -13.48
N ALA A 231 1.93 1.58 -14.29
CA ALA A 231 1.63 0.73 -15.46
C ALA A 231 2.74 0.75 -16.52
N ASN A 232 3.54 1.83 -16.57
CA ASN A 232 4.67 2.01 -17.48
C ASN A 232 6.03 1.94 -16.79
N GLN A 233 6.08 1.48 -15.53
CA GLN A 233 7.31 1.35 -14.73
C GLN A 233 8.12 2.65 -14.57
N ILE A 234 7.44 3.80 -14.60
CA ILE A 234 8.05 5.12 -14.41
C ILE A 234 8.09 5.43 -12.91
N LYS A 235 9.29 5.73 -12.40
CA LYS A 235 9.50 6.15 -11.00
C LYS A 235 9.09 7.62 -10.82
N TYR A 236 8.59 7.95 -9.63
CA TYR A 236 8.23 9.31 -9.24
C TYR A 236 8.42 9.50 -7.73
N SER A 237 8.67 10.74 -7.30
CA SER A 237 8.52 11.11 -5.89
C SER A 237 7.09 11.59 -5.61
N PRO A 238 6.62 11.52 -4.35
CA PRO A 238 5.32 12.09 -3.98
C PRO A 238 5.19 13.59 -4.31
N ASP A 239 6.26 14.38 -4.11
CA ASP A 239 6.31 15.81 -4.47
C ASP A 239 6.18 16.06 -5.98
N GLU A 240 6.87 15.25 -6.80
CA GLU A 240 6.75 15.31 -8.25
C GLU A 240 5.32 14.98 -8.68
N LEU A 241 4.75 13.88 -8.15
CA LEU A 241 3.39 13.48 -8.48
C LEU A 241 2.37 14.53 -8.07
N ALA A 242 2.53 15.18 -6.92
CA ALA A 242 1.66 16.27 -6.48
C ALA A 242 1.66 17.44 -7.46
N ARG A 243 2.86 17.93 -7.82
CA ARG A 243 3.00 19.05 -8.77
C ARG A 243 2.45 18.71 -10.14
N ASP A 244 2.79 17.53 -10.66
CA ASP A 244 2.30 17.06 -11.96
C ASP A 244 0.78 16.92 -11.95
N SER A 245 0.21 16.34 -10.89
CA SER A 245 -1.25 16.14 -10.78
C SER A 245 -2.00 17.48 -10.69
N SER A 246 -1.42 18.47 -10.01
CA SER A 246 -2.02 19.81 -9.92
C SER A 246 -2.13 20.50 -11.28
N GLN A 247 -1.14 20.32 -12.15
CA GLN A 247 -1.17 20.84 -13.51
C GLN A 247 -2.06 19.99 -14.42
N ALA A 248 -2.08 18.67 -14.22
CA ALA A 248 -2.92 17.75 -14.96
C ALA A 248 -4.42 18.04 -14.75
N GLU A 249 -4.82 18.40 -13.53
CA GLU A 249 -6.22 18.74 -13.22
C GLU A 249 -6.72 19.97 -13.99
N TRP A 250 -5.83 20.87 -14.46
CA TRP A 250 -6.23 21.99 -15.33
C TRP A 250 -6.89 21.54 -16.63
N HIS A 251 -6.76 20.29 -17.04
CA HIS A 251 -7.50 19.74 -18.18
C HIS A 251 -9.02 19.93 -18.05
N VAL A 252 -9.57 19.88 -16.83
CA VAL A 252 -11.02 20.00 -16.60
C VAL A 252 -11.54 21.45 -16.64
N GLY A 253 -10.63 22.42 -16.84
CA GLY A 253 -10.95 23.85 -17.00
C GLY A 253 -10.77 24.70 -15.74
N THR A 254 -10.72 24.11 -14.55
CA THR A 254 -10.38 24.83 -13.31
C THR A 254 -8.88 25.15 -13.26
N ARG A 255 -8.52 26.36 -12.85
CA ARG A 255 -7.11 26.82 -12.73
C ARG A 255 -6.70 27.00 -11.26
N GLY A 256 -7.00 25.99 -10.43
CA GLY A 256 -6.66 25.98 -9.01
C GLY A 256 -5.15 25.82 -8.75
N GLY A 257 -4.75 25.94 -7.48
CA GLY A 257 -3.37 25.70 -7.05
C GLY A 257 -3.09 24.24 -6.69
N ALA A 258 -2.01 24.02 -5.94
CA ALA A 258 -1.48 22.68 -5.68
C ALA A 258 -1.79 22.13 -4.28
N MET A 259 -2.53 22.87 -3.43
CA MET A 259 -2.79 22.50 -2.02
C MET A 259 -3.27 21.06 -1.88
N ASP A 260 -4.31 20.70 -2.62
CA ASP A 260 -4.98 19.41 -2.51
C ASP A 260 -4.03 18.26 -2.84
N HIS A 261 -3.34 18.38 -3.97
CA HIS A 261 -2.41 17.40 -4.51
C HIS A 261 -1.21 17.17 -3.59
N ILE A 262 -0.56 18.26 -3.16
CA ILE A 262 0.58 18.23 -2.22
C ILE A 262 0.21 17.43 -0.99
N THR A 263 -0.99 17.65 -0.50
CA THR A 263 -1.46 17.00 0.71
C THR A 263 -1.72 15.54 0.50
N ILE A 264 -2.50 15.23 -0.54
CA ILE A 264 -2.91 13.87 -0.83
C ILE A 264 -1.65 13.03 -0.95
N CYS A 265 -0.58 13.56 -1.54
CA CYS A 265 0.72 12.88 -1.63
C CYS A 265 1.52 12.86 -0.33
N LEU A 266 1.58 13.96 0.44
CA LEU A 266 2.61 14.18 1.46
C LEU A 266 2.12 14.18 2.92
N SER A 267 0.82 13.96 3.15
CA SER A 267 0.30 13.84 4.52
C SER A 267 0.95 12.71 5.29
N ARG A 268 1.04 12.91 6.61
CA ARG A 268 1.50 11.90 7.57
C ARG A 268 0.52 11.81 8.73
N ARG A 269 0.41 10.62 9.29
CA ARG A 269 -0.44 10.34 10.44
C ARG A 269 -0.11 11.29 11.61
N GLN A 270 -1.15 11.81 12.25
CA GLN A 270 -1.07 12.78 13.36
C GLN A 270 -0.37 14.11 13.03
N ARG A 271 -0.17 14.44 11.75
CA ARG A 271 0.49 15.68 11.31
C ARG A 271 -0.41 16.49 10.38
N ALA A 272 -0.40 17.80 10.53
CA ALA A 272 -0.82 18.74 9.49
C ALA A 272 0.35 19.04 8.55
N VAL A 273 0.04 19.35 7.30
CA VAL A 273 1.02 19.72 6.28
C VAL A 273 1.00 21.24 6.17
N HIS A 274 2.06 21.93 6.56
CA HIS A 274 2.23 23.35 6.28
C HIS A 274 2.86 23.50 4.90
N ILE A 275 2.14 24.11 3.96
CA ILE A 275 2.54 24.23 2.56
C ILE A 275 2.85 25.69 2.28
N SER A 276 4.12 26.03 2.08
CA SER A 276 4.53 27.38 1.67
C SER A 276 4.57 27.48 0.15
N TYR A 277 3.91 28.49 -0.43
CA TYR A 277 3.85 28.67 -1.88
C TYR A 277 4.96 29.59 -2.41
N SER A 278 5.56 30.42 -1.56
CA SER A 278 6.63 31.34 -1.95
C SER A 278 7.98 30.65 -2.20
N ASP A 279 8.32 29.66 -1.38
CA ASP A 279 9.60 28.94 -1.44
C ASP A 279 9.42 27.43 -1.67
N GLN A 280 8.17 26.98 -1.82
CA GLN A 280 7.79 25.57 -2.01
C GLN A 280 8.20 24.65 -0.85
N GLN A 281 8.49 25.19 0.34
CA GLN A 281 8.79 24.38 1.53
C GLN A 281 7.55 23.72 2.12
N ILE A 282 7.75 22.52 2.64
CA ILE A 282 6.70 21.67 3.22
C ILE A 282 7.16 21.20 4.59
N ASP A 283 6.43 21.61 5.63
CA ASP A 283 6.70 21.22 7.02
C ASP A 283 5.56 20.35 7.57
N LEU A 284 5.89 19.35 8.38
CA LEU A 284 4.91 18.47 9.04
C LEU A 284 4.73 18.84 10.51
N LEU A 285 3.63 19.52 10.82
CA LEU A 285 3.33 20.01 12.17
C LEU A 285 2.50 18.98 12.94
N PRO A 286 2.87 18.61 14.19
CA PRO A 286 2.03 17.74 15.03
C PRO A 286 0.63 18.32 15.23
N LEU A 287 -0.40 17.47 15.11
CA LEU A 287 -1.78 17.87 15.36
C LEU A 287 -2.42 16.93 16.40
N PRO A 288 -2.95 17.46 17.53
CA PRO A 288 -3.41 16.63 18.65
C PRO A 288 -4.73 15.90 18.33
N ALA A 289 -4.61 14.70 17.76
CA ALA A 289 -5.76 13.94 17.23
C ALA A 289 -6.49 13.06 18.24
N CYS A 290 -5.93 12.78 19.42
CA CYS A 290 -6.56 11.86 20.39
C CYS A 290 -7.84 12.44 21.02
N ARG A 291 -7.82 13.74 21.37
CA ARG A 291 -8.91 14.45 22.03
C ARG A 291 -9.83 15.21 21.07
N PHE A 292 -9.30 15.72 19.96
CA PHE A 292 -10.02 16.60 19.04
C PHE A 292 -10.48 15.85 17.80
N ARG A 293 -11.57 16.33 17.19
CA ARG A 293 -12.12 15.81 15.94
C ARG A 293 -12.45 16.98 15.03
N TRP A 294 -12.14 16.76 13.75
CA TRP A 294 -12.49 17.64 12.65
C TRP A 294 -13.73 17.06 12.00
N VAL A 295 -14.87 17.72 12.15
CA VAL A 295 -16.14 17.23 11.63
C VAL A 295 -16.55 18.13 10.49
N THR A 296 -16.80 17.56 9.31
CA THR A 296 -17.35 18.31 8.18
C THR A 296 -18.82 17.97 7.99
N PHE A 297 -19.62 18.99 7.68
CA PHE A 297 -21.04 18.88 7.40
C PHE A 297 -21.32 19.42 6.00
N PHE A 298 -21.95 18.60 5.15
CA PHE A 298 -22.26 18.95 3.78
C PHE A 298 -23.49 19.85 3.68
N SER A 299 -23.32 21.06 3.18
CA SER A 299 -24.44 22.00 2.99
C SER A 299 -25.31 21.62 1.79
N HIS A 300 -24.74 21.68 0.59
CA HIS A 300 -25.28 21.26 -0.70
C HIS A 300 -24.14 21.22 -1.73
N ALA A 301 -24.35 20.56 -2.87
CA ALA A 301 -23.32 20.52 -3.91
C ALA A 301 -23.11 21.92 -4.49
N ALA A 302 -21.86 22.36 -4.58
CA ALA A 302 -21.54 23.57 -5.34
C ALA A 302 -21.92 23.35 -6.82
N ASP A 303 -22.68 24.28 -7.40
CA ASP A 303 -23.02 24.22 -8.82
C ASP A 303 -21.72 24.25 -9.65
N LYS A 304 -21.46 23.19 -10.42
CA LYS A 304 -20.30 23.11 -11.33
C LYS A 304 -20.57 23.69 -12.71
N GLY A 305 -21.69 24.39 -12.85
CA GLY A 305 -22.07 25.10 -14.05
C GLY A 305 -21.09 26.21 -14.44
N ARG A 306 -21.25 26.68 -15.67
CA ARG A 306 -20.38 27.69 -16.30
C ARG A 306 -20.28 28.97 -15.46
N GLU A 307 -21.36 29.40 -14.82
CA GLU A 307 -21.40 30.63 -14.02
C GLU A 307 -20.50 30.57 -12.78
N VAL A 308 -20.55 29.49 -11.99
CA VAL A 308 -19.69 29.31 -10.81
C VAL A 308 -18.23 29.10 -11.21
N MET A 309 -17.98 28.39 -12.31
CA MET A 309 -16.63 28.27 -12.86
C MET A 309 -16.05 29.65 -13.23
N LEU A 310 -16.85 30.54 -13.81
CA LEU A 310 -16.44 31.92 -14.10
C LEU A 310 -16.16 32.71 -12.80
N GLU A 311 -16.98 32.55 -11.75
CA GLU A 311 -16.77 33.19 -10.44
C GLU A 311 -15.47 32.74 -9.75
N TYR A 312 -15.15 31.45 -9.83
CA TYR A 312 -13.89 30.89 -9.30
C TYR A 312 -12.68 31.40 -10.11
N ASN A 313 -12.79 31.39 -11.44
CA ASN A 313 -11.73 31.85 -12.33
C ASN A 313 -11.50 33.37 -12.22
N GLU A 314 -12.53 34.17 -11.95
CA GLU A 314 -12.39 35.60 -11.64
C GLU A 314 -11.46 35.81 -10.44
N ARG A 315 -11.71 35.08 -9.35
CA ARG A 315 -10.89 35.13 -8.13
C ARG A 315 -9.45 34.73 -8.40
N ALA A 316 -9.23 33.67 -9.18
CA ALA A 316 -7.89 33.24 -9.57
C ALA A 316 -7.18 34.30 -10.45
N ALA A 317 -7.86 34.88 -11.43
CA ALA A 317 -7.30 35.91 -12.32
C ALA A 317 -6.90 37.17 -11.54
N VAL A 318 -7.77 37.63 -10.66
CA VAL A 318 -7.52 38.77 -9.75
C VAL A 318 -6.27 38.53 -8.91
N SER A 319 -6.18 37.34 -8.30
CA SER A 319 -5.15 37.00 -7.32
C SER A 319 -3.78 36.73 -7.94
N ARG A 320 -3.75 36.08 -9.11
CA ARG A 320 -2.52 35.58 -9.75
C ARG A 320 -1.92 36.56 -10.77
N ILE A 321 -2.76 37.42 -11.37
CA ILE A 321 -2.35 38.27 -12.50
C ILE A 321 -2.60 39.74 -12.21
N ILE A 322 -3.82 40.12 -11.84
CA ILE A 322 -4.23 41.54 -11.84
C ILE A 322 -3.63 42.30 -10.65
N ILE A 323 -3.80 41.81 -9.41
CA ILE A 323 -3.22 42.48 -8.23
C ILE A 323 -1.69 42.61 -8.34
N PRO A 324 -0.92 41.55 -8.69
CA PRO A 324 0.52 41.68 -8.92
C PRO A 324 0.88 42.76 -9.93
N ALA A 325 0.19 42.81 -11.08
CA ALA A 325 0.46 43.80 -12.12
C ALA A 325 0.21 45.25 -11.64
N ILE A 326 -0.83 45.47 -10.85
CA ILE A 326 -1.12 46.78 -10.25
C ILE A 326 -0.01 47.17 -9.26
N ILE A 327 0.39 46.25 -8.37
CA ILE A 327 1.46 46.50 -7.39
C ILE A 327 2.79 46.75 -8.10
N GLU A 328 3.15 45.96 -9.11
CA GLU A 328 4.36 46.16 -9.92
C GLU A 328 4.37 47.53 -10.62
N SER A 329 3.20 48.02 -11.06
CA SER A 329 3.08 49.35 -11.66
C SER A 329 3.40 50.50 -10.70
N TRP A 330 3.34 50.28 -9.39
CA TRP A 330 3.74 51.27 -8.39
C TRP A 330 5.22 51.63 -8.49
N SER A 331 6.08 50.72 -8.99
CA SER A 331 7.50 51.03 -9.23
C SER A 331 7.70 52.25 -10.13
N ARG A 332 6.73 52.55 -11.01
CA ARG A 332 6.75 53.71 -11.91
C ARG A 332 5.81 54.82 -11.44
N SER A 333 4.60 54.46 -11.00
CA SER A 333 3.55 55.44 -10.66
C SER A 333 3.63 55.97 -9.23
N ARG A 334 4.14 55.17 -8.28
CA ARG A 334 4.25 55.48 -6.84
C ARG A 334 5.51 54.84 -6.22
N PRO A 335 6.74 55.25 -6.62
CA PRO A 335 7.97 54.55 -6.23
C PRO A 335 8.17 54.43 -4.71
N SER A 336 7.74 55.43 -3.93
CA SER A 336 7.80 55.39 -2.47
C SER A 336 6.94 54.27 -1.88
N SER A 337 5.68 54.14 -2.31
CA SER A 337 4.80 53.04 -1.88
C SER A 337 5.34 51.68 -2.30
N TYR A 338 5.95 51.59 -3.50
CA TYR A 338 6.55 50.35 -3.98
C TYR A 338 7.76 49.92 -3.14
N ASN A 339 8.64 50.86 -2.77
CA ASN A 339 9.77 50.55 -1.89
C ASN A 339 9.29 50.11 -0.50
N LEU A 340 8.29 50.79 0.07
CA LEU A 340 7.67 50.38 1.33
C LEU A 340 7.05 48.99 1.23
N TRP A 341 6.38 48.68 0.11
CA TRP A 341 5.83 47.36 -0.16
C TRP A 341 6.93 46.27 -0.13
N GLN A 342 8.03 46.48 -0.85
CA GLN A 342 9.14 45.52 -0.87
C GLN A 342 9.76 45.34 0.52
N SER A 343 10.04 46.43 1.24
CA SER A 343 10.59 46.36 2.60
C SER A 343 9.62 45.69 3.58
N ALA A 344 8.32 45.96 3.48
CA ALA A 344 7.31 45.33 4.32
C ALA A 344 7.16 43.83 4.01
N LEU A 345 7.30 43.44 2.75
CA LEU A 345 7.27 42.03 2.33
C LEU A 345 8.48 41.26 2.88
N GLU A 346 9.68 41.80 2.75
CA GLU A 346 10.91 41.24 3.33
C GLU A 346 10.81 41.12 4.85
N ALA A 347 10.35 42.19 5.51
CA ALA A 347 10.12 42.22 6.95
C ALA A 347 9.09 41.18 7.39
N PHE A 348 8.02 40.98 6.61
CA PHE A 348 7.00 39.97 6.88
C PHE A 348 7.54 38.54 6.77
N GLN A 349 8.36 38.25 5.75
CA GLN A 349 8.97 36.93 5.55
C GLN A 349 9.88 36.52 6.72
N VAL A 350 10.57 37.48 7.36
CA VAL A 350 11.41 37.22 8.54
C VAL A 350 10.65 37.37 9.87
N GLY A 351 9.33 37.55 9.84
CA GLY A 351 8.48 37.62 11.03
C GLY A 351 8.61 38.92 11.84
N ALA A 352 9.00 40.04 11.21
CA ALA A 352 9.14 41.32 11.89
C ALA A 352 7.79 41.89 12.37
N HIS A 353 7.79 42.50 13.55
CA HIS A 353 6.61 43.14 14.14
C HIS A 353 6.19 44.37 13.31
N GLY A 354 4.88 44.55 13.10
CA GLY A 354 4.31 45.68 12.36
C GLY A 354 4.38 45.58 10.83
N ALA A 355 5.15 44.64 10.27
CA ALA A 355 5.24 44.45 8.82
C ALA A 355 3.88 44.15 8.18
N ILE A 356 3.04 43.37 8.86
CA ILE A 356 1.71 43.02 8.37
C ILE A 356 0.74 44.21 8.35
N ASP A 357 0.83 45.11 9.33
CA ASP A 357 -0.03 46.29 9.40
C ASP A 357 0.35 47.29 8.30
N GLU A 358 1.64 47.37 7.96
CA GLU A 358 2.14 48.16 6.83
C GLU A 358 1.71 47.58 5.48
N LEU A 359 1.77 46.25 5.30
CA LEU A 359 1.22 45.58 4.12
C LEU A 359 -0.28 45.85 3.98
N GLU A 360 -1.05 45.76 5.08
CA GLU A 360 -2.48 46.06 5.09
C GLU A 360 -2.76 47.51 4.70
N ARG A 361 -2.00 48.47 5.25
CA ARG A 361 -2.09 49.89 4.91
C ARG A 361 -1.87 50.12 3.41
N LEU A 362 -0.85 49.49 2.83
CA LEU A 362 -0.53 49.59 1.39
C LEU A 362 -1.61 48.92 0.53
N LEU A 363 -2.12 47.75 0.91
CA LEU A 363 -3.21 47.08 0.18
C LEU A 363 -4.50 47.91 0.17
N ASN A 364 -4.74 48.74 1.20
CA ASN A 364 -5.86 49.67 1.20
C ASN A 364 -5.74 50.80 0.16
N GLU A 365 -4.55 51.05 -0.39
CA GLU A 365 -4.33 51.99 -1.50
C GLU A 365 -4.76 51.43 -2.87
N LEU A 366 -5.04 50.12 -2.98
CA LEU A 366 -5.56 49.49 -4.19
C LEU A 366 -6.97 50.02 -4.53
N PRO A 367 -7.34 50.11 -5.82
CA PRO A 367 -8.72 50.40 -6.20
C PRO A 367 -9.68 49.38 -5.59
N SER A 368 -10.91 49.79 -5.28
CA SER A 368 -11.92 48.89 -4.71
C SER A 368 -12.27 47.76 -5.68
N ALA A 369 -12.46 48.09 -6.96
CA ALA A 369 -12.74 47.16 -8.03
C ALA A 369 -12.08 47.59 -9.35
N ILE A 370 -11.97 46.66 -10.29
CA ILE A 370 -11.54 46.91 -11.68
C ILE A 370 -12.30 46.01 -12.66
N THR A 371 -12.50 46.45 -13.89
CA THR A 371 -13.03 45.65 -15.00
C THR A 371 -11.91 45.11 -15.88
N ILE A 372 -12.17 44.06 -16.65
CA ILE A 372 -11.18 43.53 -17.60
C ILE A 372 -10.90 44.55 -18.72
N ALA A 373 -11.90 45.34 -19.12
CA ALA A 373 -11.71 46.44 -20.08
C ALA A 373 -10.72 47.50 -19.58
N GLU A 374 -10.76 47.84 -18.29
CA GLU A 374 -9.77 48.73 -17.67
C GLU A 374 -8.39 48.07 -17.60
N VAL A 375 -8.32 46.77 -17.27
CA VAL A 375 -7.07 46.01 -17.30
C VAL A 375 -6.45 46.01 -18.70
N GLU A 376 -7.23 45.87 -19.77
CA GLU A 376 -6.72 45.95 -21.15
C GLU A 376 -6.11 47.32 -21.47
N ARG A 377 -6.76 48.39 -21.01
CA ARG A 377 -6.31 49.76 -21.27
C ARG A 377 -5.07 50.14 -20.46
N GLU A 378 -5.03 49.76 -19.18
CA GLU A 378 -4.05 50.25 -18.21
C GLU A 378 -2.90 49.26 -17.96
N TYR A 379 -3.14 47.97 -18.16
CA TYR A 379 -2.21 46.87 -17.89
C TYR A 379 -2.19 45.84 -19.05
N PRO A 380 -1.79 46.23 -20.27
CA PRO A 380 -1.98 45.41 -21.48
C PRO A 380 -1.31 44.03 -21.42
N GLU A 381 -0.18 43.91 -20.73
CA GLU A 381 0.50 42.63 -20.53
C GLU A 381 -0.26 41.71 -19.55
N ALA A 382 -0.83 42.27 -18.48
CA ALA A 382 -1.69 41.53 -17.57
C ALA A 382 -2.96 41.06 -18.27
N PHE A 383 -3.54 41.90 -19.15
CA PHE A 383 -4.67 41.52 -19.98
C PHE A 383 -4.32 40.38 -20.94
N ARG A 384 -3.16 40.43 -21.62
CA ARG A 384 -2.70 39.35 -22.50
C ARG A 384 -2.66 38.01 -21.76
N ARG A 385 -2.05 37.98 -20.58
CA ARG A 385 -2.00 36.79 -19.71
C ARG A 385 -3.39 36.35 -19.24
N CYS A 386 -4.28 37.29 -18.88
CA CYS A 386 -5.66 36.96 -18.51
C CYS A 386 -6.44 36.35 -19.69
N ARG A 387 -6.27 36.87 -20.90
CA ARG A 387 -6.93 36.35 -22.11
C ARG A 387 -6.47 34.95 -22.46
N GLU A 388 -5.18 34.67 -22.29
CA GLU A 388 -4.60 33.35 -22.50
C GLU A 388 -5.07 32.34 -21.43
N ALA A 389 -4.96 32.70 -20.15
CA ALA A 389 -5.26 31.78 -19.04
C ALA A 389 -6.77 31.62 -18.77
N PHE A 390 -7.58 32.65 -19.03
CA PHE A 390 -9.01 32.73 -18.68
C PHE A 390 -9.88 33.27 -19.84
N PRO A 391 -9.85 32.65 -21.04
CA PRO A 391 -10.53 33.18 -22.22
C PRO A 391 -12.06 33.30 -22.06
N ALA A 392 -12.66 32.36 -21.33
CA ALA A 392 -14.10 32.38 -21.05
C ALA A 392 -14.49 33.57 -20.14
N LEU A 393 -13.65 33.91 -19.15
CA LEU A 393 -13.86 35.05 -18.28
C LEU A 393 -13.74 36.37 -19.05
N VAL A 394 -12.67 36.52 -19.84
CA VAL A 394 -12.42 37.73 -20.63
C VAL A 394 -13.52 38.00 -21.66
N SER A 395 -14.05 36.95 -22.30
CA SER A 395 -15.11 37.10 -23.30
C SER A 395 -16.49 37.41 -22.72
N GLN A 396 -16.83 36.85 -21.56
CA GLN A 396 -18.21 36.91 -21.01
C GLN A 396 -18.39 37.93 -19.89
N ARG A 397 -17.33 38.29 -19.17
CA ARG A 397 -17.39 39.14 -17.97
C ARG A 397 -16.56 40.43 -18.11
N ARG A 398 -16.28 40.84 -19.35
CA ARG A 398 -15.36 41.94 -19.68
C ARG A 398 -15.62 43.25 -18.92
N GLU A 399 -16.90 43.64 -18.82
CA GLU A 399 -17.34 44.90 -18.21
C GLU A 399 -17.77 44.74 -16.74
N ARG A 400 -17.72 43.51 -16.19
CA ARG A 400 -18.16 43.28 -14.81
C ARG A 400 -17.07 43.75 -13.84
N PRO A 401 -17.39 44.60 -12.85
CA PRO A 401 -16.41 45.00 -11.83
C PRO A 401 -16.00 43.82 -10.95
N MET A 402 -14.71 43.56 -10.85
CA MET A 402 -14.10 42.55 -9.99
C MET A 402 -13.53 43.23 -8.75
N ARG A 403 -13.92 42.79 -7.55
CA ARG A 403 -13.42 43.37 -6.28
C ARG A 403 -11.94 43.07 -6.15
N LEU A 404 -11.09 44.09 -6.02
CA LEU A 404 -9.65 43.93 -5.89
C LEU A 404 -9.21 44.02 -4.43
N ARG A 405 -9.54 45.15 -3.78
CA ARG A 405 -9.08 45.45 -2.42
C ARG A 405 -9.53 44.39 -1.42
N ASP A 406 -10.80 43.99 -1.47
CA ASP A 406 -11.33 42.98 -0.54
C ASP A 406 -10.67 41.62 -0.71
N ARG A 407 -10.38 41.23 -1.96
CA ARG A 407 -9.65 39.98 -2.25
C ARG A 407 -8.22 40.06 -1.72
N ALA A 408 -7.55 41.20 -1.90
CA ALA A 408 -6.21 41.41 -1.36
C ALA A 408 -6.16 41.37 0.17
N LEU A 409 -7.13 42.00 0.84
CA LEU A 409 -7.26 41.98 2.30
C LEU A 409 -7.61 40.57 2.82
N HIS A 410 -8.43 39.81 2.08
CA HIS A 410 -8.65 38.40 2.37
C HIS A 410 -7.33 37.61 2.32
N HIS A 411 -6.53 37.77 1.25
CA HIS A 411 -5.26 37.06 1.11
C HIS A 411 -4.30 37.35 2.27
N LEU A 412 -4.10 38.63 2.61
CA LEU A 412 -3.23 39.02 3.73
C LEU A 412 -3.77 38.48 5.07
N GLY A 413 -5.08 38.60 5.30
CA GLY A 413 -5.73 38.11 6.50
C GLY A 413 -5.62 36.59 6.65
N GLU A 414 -5.75 35.83 5.57
CA GLU A 414 -5.62 34.36 5.63
C GLU A 414 -4.17 33.95 5.86
N THR A 415 -3.20 34.62 5.23
CA THR A 415 -1.77 34.43 5.53
C THR A 415 -1.47 34.69 7.01
N ARG A 416 -2.04 35.75 7.60
CA ARG A 416 -1.93 36.02 9.05
C ARG A 416 -2.45 34.87 9.90
N ARG A 417 -3.62 34.34 9.54
CA ARG A 417 -4.30 33.27 10.29
C ARG A 417 -3.51 31.97 10.23
N VAL A 418 -2.97 31.60 9.08
CA VAL A 418 -2.12 30.42 8.93
C VAL A 418 -0.84 30.55 9.75
N ALA A 419 -0.16 31.71 9.68
CA ALA A 419 1.02 31.96 10.50
C ALA A 419 0.74 31.92 12.01
N ALA A 420 -0.42 32.41 12.45
CA ALA A 420 -0.86 32.34 13.84
C ALA A 420 -1.15 30.90 14.30
N ALA A 421 -1.81 30.10 13.45
CA ALA A 421 -2.06 28.69 13.74
C ALA A 421 -0.76 27.87 13.82
N ARG A 422 0.19 28.11 12.91
CA ARG A 422 1.53 27.50 12.96
C ARG A 422 2.21 27.80 14.30
N ARG A 423 2.30 29.08 14.70
CA ARG A 423 2.88 29.46 16.00
C ARG A 423 2.19 28.77 17.19
N ALA A 424 0.86 28.69 17.18
CA ALA A 424 0.13 28.01 18.25
C ALA A 424 0.45 26.51 18.34
N LEU A 425 0.71 25.84 17.20
CA LEU A 425 1.12 24.43 17.17
C LEU A 425 2.60 24.25 17.55
N ASP A 426 3.48 25.11 17.06
CA ASP A 426 4.92 25.08 17.39
C ASP A 426 5.12 25.28 18.90
N GLU A 427 4.41 26.23 19.53
CA GLU A 427 4.48 26.46 20.98
C GLU A 427 4.09 25.23 21.82
N VAL A 428 3.12 24.43 21.35
CA VAL A 428 2.71 23.19 22.02
C VAL A 428 3.83 22.17 21.94
N PHE A 429 4.50 22.06 20.79
CA PHE A 429 5.54 21.08 20.54
C PHE A 429 6.85 21.44 21.24
N ASP A 430 7.30 22.68 21.11
CA ASP A 430 8.55 23.18 21.70
C ASP A 430 8.59 23.06 23.23
N ARG A 431 7.42 23.13 23.88
CA ARG A 431 7.27 23.03 25.33
C ARG A 431 6.92 21.63 25.83
N GLY A 432 7.06 20.60 24.99
CA GLY A 432 6.95 19.20 25.39
C GLY A 432 5.54 18.63 25.50
N GLY A 433 4.51 19.31 24.96
CA GLY A 433 3.18 18.74 24.75
C GLY A 433 2.41 18.35 26.02
N GLY A 434 1.71 19.31 26.64
CA GLY A 434 0.82 19.07 27.78
C GLY A 434 -0.65 19.48 27.51
N PRO A 435 -1.64 18.90 28.22
CA PRO A 435 -3.05 19.31 28.11
C PRO A 435 -3.27 20.82 28.32
N GLU A 436 -2.47 21.40 29.22
CA GLU A 436 -2.45 22.84 29.56
C GLU A 436 -2.17 23.74 28.35
N LEU A 437 -1.39 23.25 27.36
CA LEU A 437 -0.99 23.98 26.16
C LEU A 437 -1.87 23.64 24.96
N ILE A 438 -2.25 22.35 24.84
CA ILE A 438 -3.09 21.86 23.74
C ILE A 438 -4.47 22.53 23.76
N GLY A 439 -5.10 22.66 24.92
CA GLY A 439 -6.42 23.26 25.05
C GLY A 439 -6.47 24.71 24.51
N PRO A 440 -5.61 25.62 24.99
CA PRO A 440 -5.48 26.97 24.47
C PRO A 440 -5.14 27.03 22.98
N ALA A 441 -4.17 26.25 22.50
CA ALA A 441 -3.80 26.26 21.09
C ALA A 441 -4.97 25.86 20.18
N MET A 442 -5.74 24.82 20.54
CA MET A 442 -6.92 24.41 19.78
C MET A 442 -8.06 25.44 19.87
N ARG A 443 -8.15 26.20 20.96
CA ARG A 443 -9.07 27.35 21.10
C ARG A 443 -8.69 28.48 20.16
N THR A 444 -7.41 28.85 20.12
CA THR A 444 -6.86 29.80 19.15
C THR A 444 -7.16 29.37 17.72
N ILE A 445 -6.94 28.09 17.38
CA ILE A 445 -7.25 27.58 16.04
C ILE A 445 -8.75 27.70 15.75
N GLY A 446 -9.63 27.34 16.70
CA GLY A 446 -11.08 27.54 16.59
C GLY A 446 -11.47 28.99 16.29
N ASP A 447 -10.91 29.95 17.02
CA ASP A 447 -11.15 31.38 16.78
C ASP A 447 -10.68 31.80 15.38
N LEU A 448 -9.55 31.27 14.92
CA LEU A 448 -9.03 31.52 13.57
C LEU A 448 -9.93 30.93 12.48
N LEU A 449 -10.59 29.78 12.71
CA LEU A 449 -11.59 29.22 11.79
C LEU A 449 -12.75 30.22 11.62
N ASN A 450 -13.30 30.71 12.73
CA ASN A 450 -14.42 31.67 12.71
C ASN A 450 -14.03 32.97 11.98
N GLN A 451 -12.82 33.49 12.25
CA GLN A 451 -12.29 34.67 11.55
C GLN A 451 -12.13 34.42 10.04
N SER A 452 -11.65 33.24 9.66
CA SER A 452 -11.51 32.89 8.25
C SER A 452 -12.87 32.77 7.55
N HIS A 453 -13.87 32.15 8.20
CA HIS A 453 -15.23 32.10 7.65
C HIS A 453 -15.81 33.49 7.41
N ASN A 454 -15.67 34.40 8.37
CA ASN A 454 -16.12 35.79 8.22
C ASN A 454 -15.41 36.48 7.04
N SER A 455 -14.12 36.21 6.83
CA SER A 455 -13.37 36.71 5.69
C SER A 455 -13.87 36.13 4.37
N LEU A 456 -14.13 34.82 4.31
CA LEU A 456 -14.72 34.17 3.12
C LEU A 456 -16.13 34.67 2.80
N ARG A 457 -16.93 35.00 3.81
CA ARG A 457 -18.28 35.55 3.66
C ARG A 457 -18.25 36.99 3.18
N ASN A 458 -17.48 37.85 3.87
CA ASN A 458 -17.59 39.30 3.71
C ASN A 458 -16.59 39.90 2.69
N LEU A 459 -15.36 39.35 2.64
CA LEU A 459 -14.29 39.85 1.76
C LEU A 459 -14.15 39.03 0.49
N TYR A 460 -14.30 37.70 0.57
CA TYR A 460 -14.14 36.80 -0.59
C TYR A 460 -15.45 36.39 -1.29
N GLU A 461 -16.59 36.58 -0.61
CA GLU A 461 -17.96 36.36 -1.12
C GLU A 461 -18.16 35.00 -1.77
N VAL A 462 -17.71 33.94 -1.10
CA VAL A 462 -17.88 32.55 -1.58
C VAL A 462 -18.85 31.73 -0.72
N CYS A 463 -19.50 32.36 0.27
CA CYS A 463 -20.48 31.69 1.13
C CYS A 463 -21.91 31.87 0.60
N THR A 464 -22.70 30.80 0.65
CA THR A 464 -24.13 30.81 0.34
C THR A 464 -24.96 30.97 1.62
N PRO A 465 -26.26 31.33 1.51
CA PRO A 465 -27.15 31.39 2.67
C PRO A 465 -27.20 30.09 3.48
N GLU A 466 -27.18 28.94 2.81
CA GLU A 466 -27.19 27.62 3.44
C GLU A 466 -25.89 27.33 4.20
N VAL A 467 -24.73 27.71 3.62
CA VAL A 467 -23.44 27.60 4.30
C VAL A 467 -23.41 28.48 5.55
N ASN A 468 -23.87 29.73 5.45
CA ASN A 468 -23.91 30.66 6.59
C ASN A 468 -24.83 30.12 7.69
N ARG A 469 -26.03 29.64 7.34
CA ARG A 469 -26.97 29.03 8.29
C ARG A 469 -26.36 27.81 8.98
N LEU A 470 -25.67 26.96 8.23
CA LEU A 470 -25.02 25.77 8.79
C LEU A 470 -23.89 26.15 9.77
N VAL A 471 -23.06 27.15 9.43
CA VAL A 471 -22.04 27.67 10.34
C VAL A 471 -22.67 28.29 11.59
N GLU A 472 -23.75 29.05 11.47
CA GLU A 472 -24.48 29.64 12.60
C GLU A 472 -25.02 28.56 13.55
N ILE A 473 -25.62 27.48 13.03
CA ILE A 473 -26.10 26.34 13.84
C ILE A 473 -24.94 25.66 14.59
N ILE A 474 -23.82 25.43 13.90
CA ILE A 474 -22.66 24.74 14.46
C ILE A 474 -21.99 25.61 15.53
N THR A 475 -21.77 26.90 15.26
CA THR A 475 -21.08 27.82 16.18
C THR A 475 -21.94 28.28 17.36
N SER A 476 -23.26 28.07 17.30
CA SER A 476 -24.15 28.27 18.45
C SER A 476 -23.96 27.21 19.55
N ASP A 477 -23.25 26.13 19.27
CA ASP A 477 -22.91 25.11 20.26
C ASP A 477 -21.65 25.54 21.06
N PRO A 478 -21.74 25.73 22.39
CA PRO A 478 -20.63 26.22 23.20
C PRO A 478 -19.44 25.23 23.32
N LEU A 479 -19.62 23.98 22.90
CA LEU A 479 -18.56 22.95 22.88
C LEU A 479 -17.90 22.82 21.50
N VAL A 480 -18.29 23.65 20.53
CA VAL A 480 -17.58 23.84 19.27
C VAL A 480 -16.55 24.96 19.44
N TYR A 481 -15.32 24.69 19.01
CA TYR A 481 -14.21 25.63 19.11
C TYR A 481 -14.27 26.67 17.98
N GLY A 482 -14.71 26.25 16.80
CA GLY A 482 -14.96 27.12 15.66
C GLY A 482 -15.37 26.33 14.43
N ALA A 483 -15.93 27.04 13.45
CA ALA A 483 -16.33 26.44 12.19
C ALA A 483 -16.16 27.39 11.01
N ARG A 484 -15.95 26.81 9.81
CA ARG A 484 -15.81 27.55 8.56
C ARG A 484 -16.22 26.74 7.35
N LEU A 485 -16.54 27.43 6.27
CA LEU A 485 -16.54 26.87 4.93
C LEU A 485 -15.16 26.27 4.58
N MET A 486 -15.16 25.11 3.92
CA MET A 486 -13.97 24.40 3.44
C MET A 486 -14.07 24.13 1.94
N GLY A 487 -12.99 24.40 1.20
CA GLY A 487 -12.89 24.27 -0.25
C GLY A 487 -13.33 25.52 -1.01
N GLY A 488 -13.47 25.40 -2.34
CA GLY A 488 -13.68 26.52 -3.26
C GLY A 488 -14.99 27.33 -3.13
N GLY A 489 -15.85 26.99 -2.17
CA GLY A 489 -17.08 27.70 -1.85
C GLY A 489 -18.25 27.48 -2.81
N PHE A 490 -19.24 28.38 -2.71
CA PHE A 490 -20.54 28.31 -3.41
C PHE A 490 -21.38 27.07 -3.06
N GLY A 491 -21.17 26.52 -1.86
CA GLY A 491 -21.71 25.25 -1.39
C GLY A 491 -20.63 24.43 -0.70
N GLY A 492 -20.78 23.11 -0.66
CA GLY A 492 -19.79 22.18 -0.14
C GLY A 492 -19.84 22.02 1.38
N ASN A 493 -18.70 21.71 1.99
CA ASN A 493 -18.58 21.34 3.38
C ASN A 493 -18.29 22.53 4.31
N VAL A 494 -18.88 22.49 5.49
CA VAL A 494 -18.50 23.31 6.64
C VAL A 494 -17.67 22.45 7.58
N LEU A 495 -16.42 22.84 7.82
CA LEU A 495 -15.51 22.24 8.80
C LEU A 495 -15.78 22.80 10.19
N ALA A 496 -15.90 21.93 11.18
CA ALA A 496 -16.05 22.25 12.60
C ALA A 496 -14.96 21.56 13.43
N LEU A 497 -14.45 22.26 14.43
CA LEU A 497 -13.52 21.72 15.41
C LEU A 497 -14.23 21.48 16.76
N THR A 498 -14.21 20.24 17.23
CA THR A 498 -14.78 19.88 18.55
C THR A 498 -13.98 18.73 19.20
N THR A 499 -14.40 18.27 20.38
CA THR A 499 -13.81 17.12 21.07
C THR A 499 -14.45 15.81 20.62
N LYS A 500 -13.70 14.70 20.76
CA LYS A 500 -14.18 13.34 20.45
C LYS A 500 -15.52 13.02 21.12
N ASP A 501 -15.66 13.40 22.39
CA ASP A 501 -16.84 13.08 23.20
C ASP A 501 -18.09 13.87 22.79
N HIS A 502 -17.90 15.02 22.11
CA HIS A 502 -19.01 15.89 21.70
C HIS A 502 -19.49 15.66 20.26
N VAL A 503 -18.77 14.87 19.46
CA VAL A 503 -19.09 14.64 18.04
C VAL A 503 -20.53 14.17 17.85
N CYS A 504 -21.01 13.20 18.64
CA CYS A 504 -22.36 12.67 18.49
C CYS A 504 -23.44 13.73 18.77
N SER A 505 -23.25 14.55 19.80
CA SER A 505 -24.17 15.64 20.16
C SER A 505 -24.22 16.71 19.07
N LEU A 506 -23.07 17.11 18.53
CA LEU A 506 -22.99 18.07 17.43
C LEU A 506 -23.69 17.55 16.17
N ILE A 507 -23.48 16.27 15.84
CA ILE A 507 -24.14 15.62 14.70
C ILE A 507 -25.66 15.65 14.87
N ASN A 508 -26.17 15.25 16.03
CA ASN A 508 -27.62 15.24 16.31
C ASN A 508 -28.22 16.64 16.22
N ARG A 509 -27.48 17.66 16.68
CA ARG A 509 -27.89 19.06 16.56
C ARG A 509 -28.03 19.48 15.11
N VAL A 510 -27.00 19.28 14.28
CA VAL A 510 -27.03 19.63 12.85
C VAL A 510 -28.12 18.84 12.12
N GLN A 511 -28.29 17.56 12.47
CA GLN A 511 -29.37 16.73 11.93
C GLN A 511 -30.74 17.34 12.21
N SER A 512 -31.00 17.74 13.46
CA SER A 512 -32.29 18.31 13.87
C SER A 512 -32.55 19.71 13.30
N GLU A 513 -31.52 20.57 13.28
CA GLU A 513 -31.69 22.01 12.99
C GLU A 513 -31.46 22.38 11.51
N PHE A 514 -30.71 21.56 10.77
CA PHE A 514 -30.34 21.84 9.37
C PHE A 514 -30.86 20.78 8.40
N TYR A 515 -30.62 19.49 8.65
CA TYR A 515 -30.94 18.42 7.69
C TYR A 515 -32.42 18.01 7.71
N ASN A 516 -33.00 17.72 8.87
CA ASN A 516 -34.40 17.31 9.00
C ASN A 516 -35.38 18.37 8.43
N PRO A 517 -35.22 19.68 8.67
CA PRO A 517 -36.09 20.70 8.06
C PRO A 517 -36.00 20.76 6.54
N ALA A 518 -34.92 20.22 5.95
CA ALA A 518 -34.71 20.12 4.51
C ALA A 518 -35.08 18.74 3.94
N GLY A 519 -35.75 17.87 4.72
CA GLY A 519 -36.15 16.52 4.31
C GLY A 519 -34.99 15.53 4.16
N ARG A 520 -33.81 15.85 4.71
CA ARG A 520 -32.62 15.00 4.69
C ARG A 520 -32.50 14.21 5.99
N GLU A 521 -33.37 13.21 6.18
CA GLU A 521 -33.43 12.44 7.43
C GLU A 521 -32.32 11.38 7.52
N GLY A 522 -31.71 11.27 8.70
CA GLY A 522 -30.69 10.28 9.02
C GLY A 522 -29.27 10.64 8.61
N LEU A 523 -28.31 9.92 9.18
CA LEU A 523 -26.89 10.03 8.86
C LEU A 523 -26.59 9.24 7.57
N GLN A 524 -26.24 9.95 6.50
CA GLN A 524 -25.76 9.35 5.25
C GLN A 524 -24.26 9.60 5.08
N GLU A 525 -23.55 8.61 4.55
CA GLU A 525 -22.12 8.73 4.20
C GLU A 525 -21.95 9.89 3.19
N GLY A 526 -20.98 10.77 3.44
CA GLY A 526 -20.77 11.98 2.65
C GLY A 526 -21.53 13.22 3.14
N LEU A 527 -22.61 13.09 3.93
CA LEU A 527 -23.24 14.26 4.60
C LEU A 527 -22.45 14.75 5.81
N VAL A 528 -21.80 13.82 6.51
CA VAL A 528 -20.95 14.10 7.67
C VAL A 528 -19.67 13.29 7.54
N MET A 529 -18.51 13.94 7.67
CA MET A 529 -17.23 13.24 7.81
C MET A 529 -16.57 13.61 9.12
N ILE A 530 -16.27 12.60 9.92
CA ILE A 530 -15.42 12.72 11.11
C ILE A 530 -14.01 12.35 10.68
N SER A 531 -13.06 13.28 10.84
CA SER A 531 -11.70 13.16 10.33
C SER A 531 -10.65 13.38 11.42
N THR A 532 -9.58 12.62 11.31
CA THR A 532 -8.30 12.82 11.97
C THR A 532 -7.15 12.78 10.96
N PRO A 533 -5.96 13.33 11.29
CA PRO A 533 -4.80 13.32 10.41
C PRO A 533 -4.25 11.91 10.16
N GLY A 534 -4.22 11.51 8.89
CA GLY A 534 -3.77 10.22 8.41
C GLY A 534 -2.65 10.32 7.39
N GLU A 535 -2.22 9.15 6.90
CA GLU A 535 -1.20 9.04 5.84
C GLU A 535 -1.68 9.67 4.53
N GLY A 536 -0.72 10.08 3.70
CA GLY A 536 -0.93 10.49 2.31
C GLY A 536 -1.14 9.30 1.38
N LEU A 537 -0.73 9.49 0.12
CA LEU A 537 -0.80 8.52 -0.95
C LEU A 537 -0.05 7.26 -0.51
N SER A 538 -0.77 6.15 -0.50
CA SER A 538 -0.24 4.87 -0.05
C SER A 538 -0.43 3.82 -1.13
N VAL A 539 0.64 3.06 -1.40
CA VAL A 539 0.54 1.80 -2.14
C VAL A 539 0.15 0.73 -1.12
N LEU A 540 -0.98 0.09 -1.35
CA LEU A 540 -1.36 -1.08 -0.57
C LEU A 540 -0.62 -2.27 -1.19
N ASP A 541 0.56 -2.60 -0.62
CA ASP A 541 1.41 -3.68 -1.10
C ASP A 541 0.73 -5.05 -0.87
N VAL A 542 0.07 -5.51 -1.94
CA VAL A 542 -0.70 -6.74 -1.97
C VAL A 542 0.21 -7.98 -1.88
N GLU A 543 1.47 -7.89 -2.34
CA GLU A 543 2.43 -9.00 -2.24
C GLU A 543 2.93 -9.15 -0.80
N THR A 544 3.21 -8.04 -0.14
CA THR A 544 3.47 -8.01 1.31
C THR A 544 2.31 -8.65 2.09
N ALA A 545 1.08 -8.27 1.78
CA ALA A 545 -0.11 -8.87 2.38
C ALA A 545 -0.18 -10.41 2.20
N LEU A 546 0.14 -10.91 1.01
CA LEU A 546 0.19 -12.35 0.72
C LEU A 546 1.26 -13.06 1.56
N ARG A 547 2.48 -12.53 1.60
CA ARG A 547 3.60 -13.10 2.34
C ARG A 547 3.24 -13.27 3.81
N ALA A 548 2.71 -12.25 4.46
CA ALA A 548 2.36 -12.38 5.86
C ALA A 548 1.12 -13.22 6.15
N ALA A 549 0.14 -13.26 5.23
CA ALA A 549 -0.94 -14.22 5.39
C ALA A 549 -0.36 -15.65 5.47
N ILE A 550 0.55 -16.00 4.55
CA ILE A 550 1.24 -17.29 4.56
C ILE A 550 2.07 -17.49 5.83
N GLU A 551 2.87 -16.50 6.27
CA GLU A 551 3.65 -16.61 7.51
C GLU A 551 2.76 -16.80 8.75
N HIS A 552 1.65 -16.09 8.83
CA HIS A 552 0.68 -16.21 9.92
C HIS A 552 0.04 -17.60 9.93
N PHE A 553 -0.39 -18.10 8.77
CA PHE A 553 -0.90 -19.47 8.67
C PHE A 553 0.15 -20.53 9.06
N ASN A 554 1.41 -20.29 8.71
CA ASN A 554 2.52 -21.16 9.09
C ASN A 554 2.80 -21.08 10.60
N ALA A 555 2.61 -19.91 11.21
CA ALA A 555 2.74 -19.72 12.65
C ALA A 555 1.68 -20.52 13.41
N LEU A 556 0.45 -20.60 12.88
CA LEU A 556 -0.67 -21.34 13.45
C LEU A 556 -0.68 -22.84 13.14
N TRP A 557 0.45 -23.43 12.70
CA TRP A 557 0.54 -24.79 12.15
C TRP A 557 -0.32 -25.87 12.85
N TRP A 558 -0.51 -25.79 14.17
CA TRP A 558 -1.34 -26.73 14.96
C TRP A 558 -2.82 -26.75 14.56
N GLU A 559 -3.32 -25.71 13.87
CA GLU A 559 -4.67 -25.63 13.32
C GLU A 559 -4.73 -25.82 11.79
N SER A 560 -3.65 -26.30 11.17
CA SER A 560 -3.52 -26.40 9.70
C SER A 560 -4.70 -27.07 9.00
N ASP A 561 -5.37 -28.05 9.62
CA ASP A 561 -6.57 -28.69 9.06
C ASP A 561 -7.73 -27.70 8.77
N LYS A 562 -7.81 -26.55 9.46
CA LYS A 562 -8.87 -25.55 9.24
C LYS A 562 -8.68 -24.69 7.98
N TYR A 563 -7.45 -24.59 7.47
CA TYR A 563 -7.11 -23.59 6.46
C TYR A 563 -6.16 -24.08 5.35
N ARG A 564 -5.58 -25.29 5.48
CA ARG A 564 -4.69 -25.87 4.47
C ARG A 564 -5.30 -25.81 3.07
N ASP A 565 -6.55 -26.24 2.92
CA ASP A 565 -7.17 -26.33 1.60
C ASP A 565 -7.33 -24.94 0.94
N LYS A 566 -7.56 -23.89 1.74
CA LYS A 566 -7.60 -22.50 1.25
C LYS A 566 -6.22 -22.03 0.78
N ILE A 567 -5.17 -22.27 1.57
CA ILE A 567 -3.79 -21.92 1.18
C ILE A 567 -3.35 -22.69 -0.04
N CYS A 568 -3.64 -23.99 -0.08
CA CYS A 568 -3.31 -24.85 -1.21
C CYS A 568 -4.04 -24.40 -2.49
N SER A 569 -5.33 -24.09 -2.41
CA SER A 569 -6.11 -23.55 -3.53
C SER A 569 -5.55 -22.21 -4.01
N MET A 570 -5.22 -21.30 -3.08
CA MET A 570 -4.56 -20.03 -3.38
C MET A 570 -3.20 -20.25 -4.08
N LEU A 571 -2.34 -21.10 -3.52
CA LEU A 571 -1.04 -21.42 -4.11
C LEU A 571 -1.20 -22.09 -5.47
N ASP A 572 -2.19 -22.98 -5.66
CA ASP A 572 -2.43 -23.63 -6.95
C ASP A 572 -2.89 -22.63 -8.02
N SER A 573 -3.66 -21.60 -7.65
CA SER A 573 -4.14 -20.55 -8.56
C SER A 573 -3.09 -19.51 -8.97
N LEU A 574 -1.94 -19.42 -8.27
CA LEU A 574 -0.88 -18.46 -8.60
C LEU A 574 -0.23 -18.78 -9.95
N GLU A 575 -0.27 -17.84 -10.88
CA GLU A 575 0.56 -17.94 -12.09
C GLU A 575 2.05 -17.83 -11.72
N PRO A 576 2.96 -18.53 -12.43
CA PRO A 576 4.40 -18.36 -12.25
C PRO A 576 4.77 -16.89 -12.44
N THR A 577 5.53 -16.32 -11.51
CA THR A 577 5.76 -14.86 -11.46
C THR A 577 6.66 -14.30 -12.57
N GLY A 578 7.05 -15.10 -13.56
CA GLY A 578 7.97 -14.72 -14.64
C GLY A 578 9.42 -14.53 -14.18
N GLN A 579 9.67 -14.34 -12.88
CA GLN A 579 10.98 -14.46 -12.26
C GLN A 579 11.30 -15.95 -12.12
N SER A 580 11.86 -16.55 -13.17
CA SER A 580 12.33 -17.92 -13.13
C SER A 580 13.43 -18.06 -12.09
N THR A 581 13.07 -18.55 -10.89
CA THR A 581 14.08 -19.03 -9.95
C THR A 581 14.63 -20.32 -10.55
N GLU A 582 15.88 -20.30 -11.01
CA GLU A 582 16.51 -21.52 -11.54
C GLU A 582 16.56 -22.58 -10.44
N VAL A 583 16.02 -23.77 -10.72
CA VAL A 583 15.90 -24.85 -9.73
C VAL A 583 16.53 -26.13 -10.28
N TRP A 584 17.46 -26.70 -9.53
CA TRP A 584 18.14 -27.96 -9.87
C TRP A 584 17.68 -29.10 -8.95
N PRO A 585 17.03 -30.15 -9.49
CA PRO A 585 16.59 -31.30 -8.68
C PRO A 585 17.75 -32.19 -8.21
N VAL A 586 17.71 -32.61 -6.95
CA VAL A 586 18.66 -33.53 -6.33
C VAL A 586 17.90 -34.62 -5.57
N ILE A 587 17.98 -35.85 -6.05
CA ILE A 587 17.35 -37.03 -5.47
C ILE A 587 18.41 -37.82 -4.69
N VAL A 588 18.24 -37.95 -3.38
CA VAL A 588 19.21 -38.63 -2.52
C VAL A 588 18.78 -40.08 -2.27
N ALA A 589 19.58 -41.03 -2.73
CA ALA A 589 19.32 -42.47 -2.68
C ALA A 589 20.51 -43.29 -2.14
N ALA A 590 21.52 -42.64 -1.54
CA ALA A 590 22.78 -43.24 -1.09
C ALA A 590 22.73 -43.96 0.29
N GLY A 591 21.58 -44.51 0.69
CA GLY A 591 21.46 -45.18 1.99
C GLY A 591 22.20 -46.52 2.06
N ARG A 592 22.78 -46.87 3.24
CA ARG A 592 23.37 -48.21 3.48
C ARG A 592 22.32 -49.31 3.25
N GLY A 593 22.45 -50.06 2.16
CA GLY A 593 21.59 -51.22 1.84
C GLY A 593 21.54 -52.30 2.93
N ALA A 594 22.49 -52.30 3.87
CA ALA A 594 22.54 -53.19 5.02
C ALA A 594 21.30 -53.09 5.96
N ARG A 595 20.56 -51.98 5.94
CA ARG A 595 19.31 -51.81 6.71
C ARG A 595 18.07 -52.45 6.06
N ALA A 596 18.15 -52.95 4.83
CA ALA A 596 16.99 -53.55 4.14
C ALA A 596 16.58 -54.89 4.76
N ARG A 597 17.54 -55.80 5.01
CA ARG A 597 17.23 -57.13 5.59
C ARG A 597 16.64 -57.04 7.00
N SER A 598 17.13 -56.13 7.85
CA SER A 598 16.58 -55.92 9.19
C SER A 598 15.22 -55.21 9.21
N SER A 599 14.78 -54.65 8.07
CA SER A 599 13.47 -54.02 7.90
C SER A 599 12.50 -54.86 7.04
N GLY A 600 12.88 -56.09 6.69
CA GLY A 600 12.07 -57.05 5.93
C GLY A 600 12.05 -56.80 4.42
N LEU A 601 13.00 -56.03 3.89
CA LEU A 601 13.14 -55.73 2.46
C LEU A 601 14.34 -56.50 1.86
N ASP A 602 14.11 -57.13 0.71
CA ASP A 602 15.16 -57.88 -0.02
C ASP A 602 16.03 -56.98 -0.93
N VAL A 603 15.60 -55.74 -1.13
CA VAL A 603 16.27 -54.74 -1.97
C VAL A 603 16.47 -53.42 -1.19
N PRO A 604 17.44 -52.57 -1.58
CA PRO A 604 17.57 -51.23 -1.03
C PRO A 604 16.25 -50.44 -1.15
N LYS A 605 15.94 -49.61 -0.14
CA LYS A 605 14.66 -48.89 -0.04
C LYS A 605 14.26 -48.09 -1.29
N PRO A 606 15.15 -47.36 -1.99
CA PRO A 606 14.78 -46.65 -3.22
C PRO A 606 14.37 -47.59 -4.38
N LEU A 607 14.76 -48.86 -4.32
CA LEU A 607 14.46 -49.89 -5.30
C LEU A 607 13.27 -50.77 -4.92
N ALA A 608 12.68 -50.56 -3.73
CA ALA A 608 11.47 -51.26 -3.32
C ALA A 608 10.34 -50.94 -4.32
N LEU A 609 9.65 -51.98 -4.77
CA LEU A 609 8.56 -51.85 -5.74
C LEU A 609 7.30 -51.37 -5.02
N VAL A 610 6.79 -50.23 -5.44
CA VAL A 610 5.50 -49.66 -5.03
C VAL A 610 4.62 -49.63 -6.27
N ALA A 611 3.53 -50.38 -6.27
CA ALA A 611 2.66 -50.58 -7.43
C ALA A 611 3.46 -51.09 -8.65
N GLY A 612 4.37 -52.04 -8.41
CA GLY A 612 5.21 -52.66 -9.46
C GLY A 612 6.34 -51.79 -9.99
N VAL A 613 6.54 -50.58 -9.46
CA VAL A 613 7.55 -49.62 -9.94
C VAL A 613 8.51 -49.24 -8.80
N PRO A 614 9.84 -49.17 -9.04
CA PRO A 614 10.79 -48.75 -8.02
C PRO A 614 10.44 -47.39 -7.42
N ALA A 615 10.55 -47.24 -6.10
CA ALA A 615 10.19 -46.00 -5.39
C ALA A 615 10.87 -44.74 -5.95
N ILE A 616 12.13 -44.84 -6.36
CA ILE A 616 12.88 -43.73 -6.96
C ILE A 616 12.31 -43.25 -8.31
N VAL A 617 11.67 -44.14 -9.07
CA VAL A 617 11.02 -43.79 -10.35
C VAL A 617 9.79 -42.93 -10.10
N HIS A 618 9.01 -43.22 -9.05
CA HIS A 618 7.88 -42.36 -8.65
C HIS A 618 8.35 -40.94 -8.29
N VAL A 619 9.46 -40.84 -7.54
CA VAL A 619 10.08 -39.55 -7.20
C VAL A 619 10.51 -38.79 -8.45
N LEU A 620 11.24 -39.45 -9.36
CA LEU A 620 11.72 -38.81 -10.59
C LEU A 620 10.55 -38.33 -11.47
N ARG A 621 9.47 -39.13 -11.58
CA ARG A 621 8.25 -38.74 -12.30
C ARG A 621 7.59 -37.51 -11.68
N ALA A 622 7.51 -37.44 -10.36
CA ALA A 622 6.94 -36.28 -9.67
C ALA A 622 7.76 -35.00 -9.95
N VAL A 623 9.09 -35.10 -9.92
CA VAL A 623 10.00 -34.00 -10.27
C VAL A 623 9.81 -33.56 -11.72
N LYS A 624 9.83 -34.49 -12.68
CA LYS A 624 9.67 -34.15 -14.11
C LYS A 624 8.30 -33.53 -14.41
N ALA A 625 7.22 -34.10 -13.86
CA ALA A 625 5.87 -33.59 -14.04
C ALA A 625 5.62 -32.22 -13.37
N SER A 626 6.52 -31.78 -12.47
CA SER A 626 6.44 -30.45 -11.86
C SER A 626 6.82 -29.32 -12.82
N GLY A 627 7.43 -29.62 -13.97
CA GLY A 627 7.87 -28.63 -14.97
C GLY A 627 9.34 -28.22 -14.87
N LEU A 628 10.11 -28.85 -13.98
CA LEU A 628 11.54 -28.60 -13.83
C LEU A 628 12.33 -29.30 -14.94
N THR A 629 12.58 -28.59 -16.04
CA THR A 629 13.27 -29.13 -17.22
C THR A 629 14.60 -28.45 -17.53
N ALA A 630 14.93 -27.34 -16.84
CA ALA A 630 16.15 -26.57 -17.12
C ALA A 630 17.46 -27.33 -16.80
N TYR A 631 17.42 -28.25 -15.83
CA TYR A 631 18.58 -29.03 -15.40
C TYR A 631 18.25 -30.51 -15.27
N LEU A 632 19.19 -31.36 -15.67
CA LEU A 632 19.09 -32.81 -15.45
C LEU A 632 19.12 -33.11 -13.95
N PRO A 633 18.17 -33.91 -13.42
CA PRO A 633 18.17 -34.29 -12.00
C PRO A 633 19.46 -34.98 -11.59
N ILE A 634 20.04 -34.56 -10.46
CA ILE A 634 21.17 -35.24 -9.83
C ILE A 634 20.63 -36.37 -8.96
N VAL A 635 21.11 -37.60 -9.16
CA VAL A 635 20.77 -38.77 -8.35
C VAL A 635 21.99 -39.19 -7.57
N ILE A 636 21.93 -39.03 -6.24
CA ILE A 636 23.03 -39.38 -5.34
C ILE A 636 22.88 -40.85 -4.92
N VAL A 637 23.87 -41.66 -5.25
CA VAL A 637 23.88 -43.12 -5.05
C VAL A 637 25.06 -43.54 -4.18
N SER A 638 24.99 -44.74 -3.60
CA SER A 638 26.12 -45.40 -2.95
C SER A 638 26.61 -46.56 -3.84
N PRO A 639 27.84 -47.09 -3.65
CA PRO A 639 28.31 -48.25 -4.40
C PRO A 639 27.34 -49.44 -4.41
N GLU A 640 26.60 -49.64 -3.32
CA GLU A 640 25.63 -50.73 -3.19
C GLU A 640 24.30 -50.47 -3.91
N THR A 641 23.88 -49.21 -4.01
CA THR A 641 22.58 -48.83 -4.60
C THR A 641 22.70 -48.46 -6.08
N GLU A 642 23.89 -48.03 -6.52
CA GLU A 642 24.14 -47.54 -7.87
C GLU A 642 23.78 -48.52 -8.99
N PRO A 643 24.17 -49.81 -8.97
CA PRO A 643 23.87 -50.72 -10.08
C PRO A 643 22.36 -50.88 -10.30
N GLY A 644 21.61 -51.09 -9.22
CA GLY A 644 20.16 -51.26 -9.29
C GLY A 644 19.42 -49.96 -9.64
N ILE A 645 19.90 -48.81 -9.16
CA ILE A 645 19.30 -47.51 -9.51
C ILE A 645 19.57 -47.17 -10.99
N ARG A 646 20.78 -47.40 -11.50
CA ARG A 646 21.08 -47.22 -12.93
C ARG A 646 20.21 -48.10 -13.82
N GLN A 647 19.95 -49.33 -13.39
CA GLN A 647 19.02 -50.22 -14.08
C GLN A 647 17.57 -49.70 -14.00
N ALA A 648 17.11 -49.30 -12.82
CA ALA A 648 15.74 -48.80 -12.62
C ALA A 648 15.44 -47.50 -13.39
N LEU A 649 16.47 -46.66 -13.58
CA LEU A 649 16.41 -45.39 -14.30
C LEU A 649 16.98 -45.51 -15.73
N SER A 650 17.05 -46.73 -16.29
CA SER A 650 17.55 -46.92 -17.65
C SER A 650 16.67 -46.17 -18.65
N GLY A 651 17.26 -45.27 -19.44
CA GLY A 651 16.54 -44.43 -20.40
C GLY A 651 16.08 -43.07 -19.84
N GLU A 652 16.34 -42.79 -18.55
CA GLU A 652 16.09 -41.48 -17.96
C GLU A 652 17.36 -40.61 -18.01
N GLU A 653 17.24 -39.36 -18.46
CA GLU A 653 18.35 -38.40 -18.43
C GLU A 653 18.54 -37.84 -17.01
N VAL A 654 19.57 -38.34 -16.31
CA VAL A 654 19.95 -37.94 -14.94
C VAL A 654 21.47 -37.94 -14.77
N ILE A 655 21.96 -37.14 -13.83
CA ILE A 655 23.38 -37.08 -13.46
C ILE A 655 23.60 -37.93 -12.22
N TYR A 656 24.53 -38.89 -12.27
CA TYR A 656 24.85 -39.73 -11.12
C TYR A 656 26.01 -39.16 -10.32
N VAL A 657 25.80 -39.00 -9.01
CA VAL A 657 26.84 -38.60 -8.06
C VAL A 657 26.97 -39.71 -7.02
N GLN A 658 28.18 -40.24 -6.85
CA GLN A 658 28.42 -41.32 -5.90
C GLN A 658 28.84 -40.75 -4.53
N GLN A 659 28.20 -41.23 -3.46
CA GLN A 659 28.71 -41.14 -2.09
C GLN A 659 29.54 -42.40 -1.82
N PRO A 660 30.88 -42.33 -1.74
CA PRO A 660 31.74 -43.52 -1.68
C PRO A 660 31.49 -44.38 -0.44
N GLU A 661 31.21 -43.74 0.69
CA GLU A 661 30.86 -44.37 1.94
C GLU A 661 29.62 -43.71 2.51
N ALA A 662 28.64 -44.49 2.93
CA ALA A 662 27.42 -43.95 3.50
C ALA A 662 27.69 -43.38 4.91
N ARG A 663 27.96 -42.07 4.96
CA ARG A 663 28.29 -41.27 6.15
C ARG A 663 27.16 -40.32 6.55
N GLY A 664 25.93 -40.62 6.12
CA GLY A 664 24.74 -39.83 6.40
C GLY A 664 24.23 -39.04 5.19
N THR A 665 22.99 -38.55 5.30
CA THR A 665 22.31 -37.83 4.20
C THR A 665 22.90 -36.46 3.92
N GLY A 666 23.43 -35.75 4.93
CA GLY A 666 24.09 -34.47 4.73
C GLY A 666 25.41 -34.60 3.98
N ASP A 667 26.17 -35.67 4.26
CA ASP A 667 27.40 -35.99 3.53
C ASP A 667 27.09 -36.41 2.08
N ALA A 668 26.00 -37.14 1.87
CA ALA A 668 25.53 -37.49 0.53
C ALA A 668 25.23 -36.24 -0.30
N VAL A 669 24.45 -35.29 0.24
CA VAL A 669 24.15 -34.01 -0.44
C VAL A 669 25.44 -33.24 -0.74
N LEU A 670 26.42 -33.25 0.17
CA LEU A 670 27.70 -32.59 -0.04
C LEU A 670 28.52 -33.17 -1.22
N CYS A 671 28.33 -34.45 -1.57
CA CYS A 671 28.96 -35.03 -2.77
C CYS A 671 28.52 -34.33 -4.07
N ALA A 672 27.34 -33.71 -4.11
CA ALA A 672 26.86 -32.95 -5.26
C ALA A 672 27.54 -31.58 -5.44
N TYR A 673 28.35 -31.14 -4.47
CA TYR A 673 28.99 -29.81 -4.48
C TYR A 673 29.77 -29.50 -5.76
N ARG A 674 30.57 -30.47 -6.25
CA ARG A 674 31.35 -30.28 -7.49
C ARG A 674 30.46 -30.09 -8.72
N GLN A 675 29.32 -30.80 -8.77
CA GLN A 675 28.41 -30.74 -9.91
C GLN A 675 27.61 -29.43 -9.93
N MET A 676 27.31 -28.88 -8.76
CA MET A 676 26.54 -27.66 -8.58
C MET A 676 27.41 -26.43 -8.29
N GLN A 677 28.73 -26.52 -8.52
CA GLN A 677 29.66 -25.42 -8.27
C GLN A 677 29.34 -24.25 -9.21
N GLY A 678 29.16 -23.05 -8.66
CA GLY A 678 28.80 -21.85 -9.41
C GLY A 678 27.31 -21.73 -9.76
N PHE A 679 26.47 -22.69 -9.35
CA PHE A 679 25.02 -22.58 -9.49
C PHE A 679 24.44 -21.68 -8.39
N GLY A 680 24.01 -20.47 -8.78
CA GLY A 680 23.40 -19.47 -7.88
C GLY A 680 21.90 -19.66 -7.63
N GLY A 681 21.28 -20.70 -8.21
CA GLY A 681 19.86 -20.99 -8.06
C GLY A 681 19.53 -21.80 -6.80
N ARG A 682 18.37 -22.47 -6.82
CA ARG A 682 17.86 -23.28 -5.72
C ARG A 682 17.99 -24.79 -6.00
N ALA A 683 18.40 -25.56 -5.00
CA ALA A 683 18.38 -27.01 -5.03
C ALA A 683 17.03 -27.53 -4.51
N LEU A 684 16.36 -28.39 -5.29
CA LEU A 684 15.18 -29.16 -4.86
C LEU A 684 15.65 -30.53 -4.37
N ILE A 685 15.79 -30.71 -3.05
CA ILE A 685 16.25 -31.95 -2.44
C ILE A 685 15.05 -32.86 -2.12
N ILE A 686 15.06 -34.10 -2.63
CA ILE A 686 14.06 -35.13 -2.30
C ILE A 686 14.74 -36.43 -1.90
N TRP A 687 14.19 -37.12 -0.90
CA TRP A 687 14.58 -38.51 -0.60
C TRP A 687 14.06 -39.46 -1.66
N GLY A 688 14.92 -40.31 -2.23
CA GLY A 688 14.54 -41.37 -3.19
C GLY A 688 13.64 -42.48 -2.61
N THR A 689 13.22 -42.34 -1.35
CA THR A 689 12.34 -43.26 -0.62
C THR A 689 10.95 -42.68 -0.35
N GLN A 690 10.61 -41.53 -0.98
CA GLN A 690 9.34 -40.83 -0.83
C GLN A 690 8.44 -40.93 -2.08
N PRO A 691 7.88 -42.11 -2.39
CA PRO A 691 7.08 -42.32 -3.61
C PRO A 691 5.70 -41.64 -3.58
N VAL A 692 5.26 -41.13 -2.42
CA VAL A 692 3.90 -40.55 -2.24
C VAL A 692 3.86 -39.05 -2.52
N ILE A 693 5.01 -38.36 -2.62
CA ILE A 693 5.07 -36.91 -2.86
C ILE A 693 4.33 -36.54 -4.15
N ARG A 694 3.44 -35.57 -4.06
CA ARG A 694 2.61 -35.12 -5.17
C ARG A 694 3.30 -34.04 -6.00
N VAL A 695 2.99 -34.05 -7.30
CA VAL A 695 3.37 -32.96 -8.22
C VAL A 695 2.85 -31.61 -7.74
N GLN A 696 1.62 -31.56 -7.20
CA GLN A 696 1.04 -30.33 -6.67
C GLN A 696 1.86 -29.77 -5.50
N THR A 697 2.33 -30.62 -4.59
CA THR A 697 3.14 -30.20 -3.44
C THR A 697 4.50 -29.65 -3.89
N VAL A 698 5.12 -30.26 -4.91
CA VAL A 698 6.34 -29.72 -5.53
C VAL A 698 6.08 -28.33 -6.13
N ARG A 699 5.01 -28.16 -6.91
CA ARG A 699 4.66 -26.86 -7.49
C ARG A 699 4.39 -25.79 -6.42
N ARG A 700 3.67 -26.13 -5.36
CA ARG A 700 3.37 -25.19 -4.25
C ARG A 700 4.63 -24.75 -3.51
N VAL A 701 5.57 -25.66 -3.21
CA VAL A 701 6.82 -25.26 -2.54
C VAL A 701 7.70 -24.38 -3.44
N LEU A 702 7.69 -24.61 -4.75
CA LEU A 702 8.39 -23.74 -5.70
C LEU A 702 7.76 -22.34 -5.76
N LYS A 703 6.44 -22.23 -5.75
CA LYS A 703 5.74 -20.95 -5.64
C LYS A 703 6.06 -20.23 -4.33
N LEU A 704 6.12 -20.95 -3.21
CA LEU A 704 6.60 -20.37 -1.96
C LEU A 704 8.06 -19.90 -2.07
N ALA A 705 8.91 -20.54 -2.86
CA ALA A 705 10.29 -20.12 -3.09
C ALA A 705 10.43 -18.85 -3.93
N GLU A 706 9.47 -18.59 -4.82
CA GLU A 706 9.32 -17.30 -5.50
C GLU A 706 8.79 -16.23 -4.53
N ILE A 707 7.69 -16.52 -3.82
CA ILE A 707 7.07 -15.60 -2.86
C ILE A 707 8.02 -15.26 -1.70
N PHE A 708 8.92 -16.14 -1.29
CA PHE A 708 9.87 -15.92 -0.21
C PHE A 708 11.31 -16.01 -0.75
N ALA A 709 11.60 -15.22 -1.78
CA ALA A 709 12.90 -15.19 -2.47
C ALA A 709 14.09 -14.97 -1.51
N GLU A 710 13.90 -14.20 -0.45
CA GLU A 710 14.89 -13.94 0.60
C GLU A 710 15.17 -15.14 1.51
N THR A 711 14.24 -16.09 1.61
CA THR A 711 14.36 -17.25 2.51
C THR A 711 15.33 -18.30 1.94
N GLU A 712 16.27 -18.73 2.78
CA GLU A 712 17.32 -19.67 2.40
C GLU A 712 16.81 -21.10 2.22
N MET A 713 15.88 -21.53 3.08
CA MET A 713 15.30 -22.87 3.04
C MET A 713 13.79 -22.83 3.17
N ILE A 714 13.10 -23.54 2.29
CA ILE A 714 11.65 -23.74 2.32
C ILE A 714 11.34 -25.23 2.32
N LEU A 715 10.41 -25.64 3.18
CA LEU A 715 10.00 -27.02 3.29
C LEU A 715 8.48 -27.15 3.48
N PRO A 716 7.82 -28.03 2.70
CA PRO A 716 6.44 -28.39 2.94
C PRO A 716 6.38 -29.38 4.11
N THR A 717 5.38 -29.19 4.95
CA THR A 717 5.18 -29.94 6.18
C THR A 717 3.78 -30.55 6.26
N VAL A 718 3.63 -31.47 7.21
CA VAL A 718 2.35 -32.02 7.64
C VAL A 718 2.29 -31.99 9.15
N VAL A 719 1.07 -31.94 9.70
CA VAL A 719 0.84 -32.08 11.13
C VAL A 719 0.23 -33.43 11.42
N LYS A 720 0.77 -34.14 12.40
CA LYS A 720 0.31 -35.50 12.73
C LYS A 720 0.57 -35.87 14.18
N HIS A 721 -0.08 -36.96 14.60
CA HIS A 721 0.29 -37.65 15.82
C HIS A 721 1.63 -38.37 15.67
N ARG A 722 2.49 -38.24 16.69
CA ARG A 722 3.81 -38.87 16.77
C ARG A 722 4.68 -38.60 15.52
N PRO A 723 4.99 -37.32 15.22
CA PRO A 723 5.88 -36.97 14.11
C PRO A 723 7.27 -37.57 14.30
N TYR A 724 7.91 -37.95 13.20
CA TYR A 724 9.24 -38.54 13.20
C TYR A 724 10.33 -37.51 13.56
N ALA A 725 10.29 -36.33 12.94
CA ALA A 725 11.22 -35.24 13.17
C ALA A 725 10.44 -33.93 13.41
N PRO A 726 9.88 -33.73 14.62
CA PRO A 726 9.09 -32.54 14.92
C PRO A 726 9.92 -31.26 14.72
N LEU A 727 9.36 -30.31 14.00
CA LEU A 727 9.86 -28.95 13.93
C LEU A 727 9.61 -28.24 15.27
N LEU A 728 10.56 -27.41 15.66
CA LEU A 728 10.45 -26.52 16.81
C LEU A 728 10.30 -25.10 16.28
N ARG A 729 9.24 -24.43 16.74
CA ARG A 729 8.98 -23.02 16.44
C ARG A 729 9.07 -22.17 17.70
N ASP A 730 9.42 -20.90 17.54
CA ASP A 730 9.34 -19.92 18.63
C ASP A 730 7.90 -19.39 18.82
N HIS A 731 7.72 -18.46 19.75
CA HIS A 731 6.42 -17.85 20.06
C HIS A 731 5.85 -17.00 18.91
N LEU A 732 6.67 -16.64 17.92
CA LEU A 732 6.25 -15.94 16.69
C LEU A 732 5.98 -16.94 15.55
N GLY A 733 6.04 -18.24 15.82
CA GLY A 733 5.84 -19.29 14.84
C GLY A 733 7.02 -19.50 13.88
N ARG A 734 8.20 -18.92 14.13
CA ARG A 734 9.37 -19.09 13.25
C ARG A 734 10.07 -20.40 13.55
N VAL A 735 10.53 -21.11 12.52
CA VAL A 735 11.30 -22.35 12.70
C VAL A 735 12.63 -22.04 13.39
N ARG A 736 12.95 -22.75 14.47
CA ARG A 736 14.20 -22.61 15.24
C ARG A 736 15.06 -23.86 15.24
N ALA A 737 14.46 -25.03 15.03
CA ALA A 737 15.17 -26.29 14.97
C ALA A 737 14.23 -27.40 14.49
N ALA A 738 14.79 -28.60 14.33
CA ALA A 738 14.05 -29.86 14.22
C ALA A 738 14.70 -30.88 15.16
N ARG A 739 13.91 -31.69 15.89
CA ARG A 739 14.43 -32.73 16.81
C ARG A 739 14.37 -34.12 16.19
N GLU A 740 15.44 -34.91 16.36
CA GLU A 740 15.46 -36.32 15.94
C GLU A 740 15.02 -37.24 17.08
N THR A 741 13.78 -37.72 17.02
CA THR A 741 13.21 -38.58 18.08
C THR A 741 13.94 -39.92 18.25
N HIS A 742 14.66 -40.40 17.23
CA HIS A 742 15.35 -41.70 17.27
C HIS A 742 16.85 -41.65 17.61
N LEU A 743 17.54 -40.52 17.38
CA LEU A 743 18.99 -40.40 17.60
C LEU A 743 19.34 -39.71 18.92
N GLU A 744 18.42 -38.93 19.50
CA GLU A 744 18.68 -38.12 20.70
C GLU A 744 18.09 -38.68 22.01
N ARG A 745 17.53 -39.91 22.02
CA ARG A 745 16.73 -40.46 23.16
C ARG A 745 15.62 -39.49 23.64
N ALA A 746 15.17 -38.57 22.78
CA ALA A 746 14.19 -37.56 23.11
C ALA A 746 12.78 -38.16 23.22
N GLN A 747 11.97 -37.66 24.17
CA GLN A 747 10.57 -38.08 24.28
C GLN A 747 9.82 -37.81 22.98
N THR A 748 9.12 -38.81 22.47
CA THR A 748 8.23 -38.67 21.31
C THR A 748 7.09 -37.73 21.67
N VAL A 749 6.98 -36.61 20.94
CA VAL A 749 5.85 -35.69 21.09
C VAL A 749 4.57 -36.35 20.56
N ARG A 750 3.46 -36.18 21.28
CA ARG A 750 2.18 -36.80 20.91
C ARG A 750 1.60 -36.26 19.61
N PHE A 751 1.87 -35.00 19.29
CA PHE A 751 1.37 -34.28 18.13
C PHE A 751 2.40 -33.21 17.74
N GLY A 752 2.61 -33.00 16.45
CA GLY A 752 3.54 -31.98 15.98
C GLY A 752 3.65 -31.91 14.46
N GLU A 753 4.28 -30.84 13.99
CA GLU A 753 4.59 -30.59 12.58
C GLU A 753 5.90 -31.28 12.17
N THR A 754 5.94 -31.90 11.00
CA THR A 754 7.13 -32.57 10.45
C THR A 754 7.25 -32.33 8.95
N ASN A 755 8.48 -32.35 8.45
CA ASN A 755 8.75 -32.32 7.01
C ASN A 755 8.34 -33.64 6.34
N ILE A 756 8.18 -33.60 5.02
CA ILE A 756 7.84 -34.78 4.19
C ILE A 756 9.05 -35.35 3.43
N GLY A 757 10.27 -34.90 3.70
CA GLY A 757 11.45 -35.32 2.94
C GLY A 757 11.63 -34.64 1.58
N LEU A 758 11.06 -33.43 1.43
CA LEU A 758 11.15 -32.53 0.29
C LEU A 758 11.63 -31.17 0.80
N PHE A 759 12.63 -30.57 0.16
CA PHE A 759 13.21 -29.30 0.58
C PHE A 759 13.63 -28.47 -0.62
N VAL A 760 13.47 -27.15 -0.54
CA VAL A 760 13.97 -26.18 -1.53
C VAL A 760 14.94 -25.24 -0.82
N LEU A 761 16.20 -25.21 -1.25
CA LEU A 761 17.22 -24.38 -0.61
C LEU A 761 18.02 -23.58 -1.62
N LYS A 762 18.49 -22.38 -1.26
CA LYS A 762 19.53 -21.74 -2.07
C LYS A 762 20.80 -22.59 -2.06
N SER A 763 21.35 -22.84 -3.24
CA SER A 763 22.48 -23.75 -3.43
C SER A 763 23.70 -23.31 -2.60
N GLU A 764 24.04 -22.02 -2.65
CA GLU A 764 25.17 -21.43 -1.91
C GLU A 764 25.01 -21.60 -0.39
N ALA A 765 23.88 -21.17 0.19
CA ALA A 765 23.64 -21.29 1.62
C ALA A 765 23.63 -22.75 2.11
N MET A 766 23.09 -23.67 1.30
CA MET A 766 23.11 -25.10 1.60
C MET A 766 24.55 -25.63 1.70
N PHE A 767 25.39 -25.35 0.70
CA PHE A 767 26.75 -25.87 0.67
C PHE A 767 27.67 -25.19 1.69
N GLU A 768 27.53 -23.89 1.91
CA GLU A 768 28.25 -23.18 2.98
C GLU A 768 28.00 -23.83 4.34
N ALA A 769 26.73 -24.04 4.69
CA ALA A 769 26.35 -24.63 5.97
C ALA A 769 26.79 -26.10 6.06
N LEU A 770 26.68 -26.90 5.00
CA LEU A 770 27.16 -28.29 5.01
C LEU A 770 28.69 -28.38 5.14
N LEU A 771 29.45 -27.51 4.48
CA LEU A 771 30.90 -27.44 4.60
C LEU A 771 31.32 -27.02 6.01
N GLU A 772 30.61 -26.07 6.62
CA GLU A 772 30.84 -25.68 8.01
C GLU A 772 30.55 -26.83 8.98
N LEU A 773 29.41 -27.51 8.84
CA LEU A 773 29.06 -28.68 9.64
C LEU A 773 30.10 -29.79 9.48
N LYS A 774 30.60 -30.00 8.25
CA LYS A 774 31.70 -30.96 8.01
C LYS A 774 32.97 -30.54 8.73
N ARG A 775 33.42 -29.29 8.60
CA ARG A 775 34.60 -28.79 9.33
C ARG A 775 34.46 -28.96 10.85
N ARG A 776 33.25 -28.78 11.37
CA ARG A 776 32.97 -28.85 12.82
C ARG A 776 32.96 -30.27 13.36
N TYR A 777 32.38 -31.22 12.64
CA TYR A 777 32.10 -32.57 13.16
C TYR A 777 32.96 -33.68 12.53
N TRP A 778 33.65 -33.44 11.42
CA TRP A 778 34.43 -34.47 10.75
C TRP A 778 35.73 -34.80 11.51
N ARG A 779 35.96 -36.08 11.80
CA ARG A 779 37.19 -36.59 12.40
C ARG A 779 37.94 -37.44 11.39
N GLU A 780 38.93 -36.85 10.73
CA GLU A 780 39.72 -37.50 9.67
C GLU A 780 40.34 -38.82 10.14
N ALA A 781 40.94 -38.82 11.34
CA ALA A 781 41.61 -39.99 11.91
C ALA A 781 40.67 -41.18 12.19
N GLU A 782 39.39 -40.92 12.43
CA GLU A 782 38.39 -41.95 12.75
C GLU A 782 37.46 -42.25 11.56
N ASN A 783 37.64 -41.52 10.45
CA ASN A 783 36.81 -41.61 9.25
C ASN A 783 35.29 -41.55 9.53
N ARG A 784 34.88 -40.69 10.49
CA ARG A 784 33.50 -40.57 10.94
C ARG A 784 33.17 -39.15 11.43
N TYR A 785 31.88 -38.85 11.52
CA TYR A 785 31.40 -37.64 12.18
C TYR A 785 31.32 -37.84 13.71
N ASP A 786 31.77 -36.84 14.47
CA ASP A 786 31.67 -36.74 15.93
C ASP A 786 30.23 -36.41 16.36
N ARG A 787 29.33 -37.34 16.09
CA ARG A 787 27.88 -37.24 16.25
C ARG A 787 27.30 -38.61 16.62
N PRO A 788 26.12 -38.66 17.27
CA PRO A 788 25.39 -39.90 17.48
C PRO A 788 25.19 -40.65 16.15
N GLY A 789 25.58 -41.93 16.10
CA GLY A 789 25.53 -42.74 14.88
C GLY A 789 26.68 -42.57 13.90
N GLY A 790 27.60 -41.62 14.11
CA GLY A 790 28.77 -41.40 13.24
C GLY A 790 28.47 -40.77 11.88
N GLU A 791 27.25 -40.26 11.68
CA GLU A 791 26.72 -39.77 10.41
C GLU A 791 26.42 -38.25 10.47
N LEU A 792 26.51 -37.55 9.33
CA LEU A 792 26.01 -36.18 9.18
C LEU A 792 24.54 -36.20 8.74
N GLY A 793 23.64 -35.82 9.65
CA GLY A 793 22.19 -35.82 9.40
C GLY A 793 21.69 -34.60 8.62
N PHE A 794 20.74 -34.83 7.71
CA PHE A 794 19.99 -33.83 6.94
C PHE A 794 18.48 -34.15 7.02
N PRO A 795 17.58 -33.16 7.17
CA PRO A 795 17.82 -31.71 7.14
C PRO A 795 18.11 -31.09 8.52
N ASN A 796 18.01 -31.86 9.62
CA ASN A 796 17.82 -31.28 10.96
C ASN A 796 19.00 -30.42 11.43
N GLN A 797 20.25 -30.85 11.18
CA GLN A 797 21.43 -30.05 11.51
C GLN A 797 21.56 -28.81 10.62
N LEU A 798 21.13 -28.92 9.37
CA LEU A 798 21.12 -27.80 8.44
C LEU A 798 20.11 -26.73 8.88
N ILE A 799 18.87 -27.13 9.21
CA ILE A 799 17.84 -26.23 9.77
C ILE A 799 18.41 -25.49 10.97
N ARG A 800 19.00 -26.21 11.92
CA ARG A 800 19.61 -25.61 13.11
C ARG A 800 20.71 -24.61 12.76
N SER A 801 21.64 -24.98 11.88
CA SER A 801 22.74 -24.11 11.44
C SER A 801 22.25 -22.82 10.78
N LEU A 802 21.25 -22.94 9.89
CA LEU A 802 20.64 -21.79 9.23
C LEU A 802 19.95 -20.86 10.25
N THR A 803 19.16 -21.43 11.16
CA THR A 803 18.44 -20.63 12.17
C THR A 803 19.36 -19.99 13.22
N GLU A 804 20.49 -20.63 13.58
CA GLU A 804 21.50 -20.06 14.49
C GLU A 804 22.25 -18.88 13.83
N SER A 805 22.37 -18.90 12.51
CA SER A 805 22.99 -17.83 11.71
C SER A 805 22.00 -16.74 11.28
N GLU A 806 20.77 -16.75 11.83
CA GLU A 806 19.63 -15.92 11.41
C GLU A 806 19.30 -15.98 9.91
N ARG A 807 19.71 -17.07 9.24
CA ARG A 807 19.41 -17.37 7.85
C ARG A 807 18.02 -18.03 7.77
N GLY A 808 17.10 -17.42 7.03
CA GLY A 808 15.66 -17.73 7.09
C GLY A 808 15.29 -19.17 6.70
N VAL A 809 14.43 -19.81 7.52
CA VAL A 809 13.80 -21.12 7.24
C VAL A 809 12.29 -20.99 7.31
N LEU A 810 11.60 -21.29 6.20
CA LEU A 810 10.14 -21.26 6.10
C LEU A 810 9.58 -22.69 6.00
N ALA A 811 8.81 -23.11 6.99
CA ALA A 811 8.05 -24.34 6.94
C ALA A 811 6.56 -24.03 6.77
N SER A 812 5.88 -24.74 5.86
CA SER A 812 4.47 -24.51 5.55
C SER A 812 3.66 -25.82 5.46
N PRO A 813 2.53 -25.95 6.18
CA PRO A 813 1.74 -27.19 6.25
C PRO A 813 0.85 -27.38 5.01
N ILE A 814 1.47 -27.43 3.83
CA ILE A 814 0.83 -27.43 2.50
C ILE A 814 0.79 -28.81 1.83
N ALA A 815 1.32 -29.84 2.50
CA ALA A 815 1.30 -31.21 2.02
C ALA A 815 0.13 -32.01 2.59
N ASP A 816 -0.32 -33.03 1.86
CA ASP A 816 -1.24 -34.02 2.40
C ASP A 816 -0.51 -34.89 3.43
N ARG A 817 -1.17 -35.22 4.55
CA ARG A 817 -0.61 -36.04 5.63
C ARG A 817 -0.04 -37.39 5.15
N ARG A 818 -0.53 -37.91 4.02
CA ARG A 818 -0.05 -39.15 3.40
C ARG A 818 1.34 -39.02 2.78
N GLU A 819 1.74 -37.81 2.37
CA GLU A 819 3.00 -37.55 1.66
C GLU A 819 4.25 -37.68 2.54
N GLU A 820 4.11 -37.65 3.87
CA GLU A 820 5.24 -37.97 4.78
C GLU A 820 5.65 -39.45 4.74
N GLN A 821 4.75 -40.33 4.27
CA GLN A 821 4.98 -41.77 4.25
C GLN A 821 6.08 -42.15 3.25
N GLY A 822 7.28 -42.39 3.78
CA GLY A 822 8.39 -43.01 3.07
C GLY A 822 8.49 -44.51 3.34
N ILE A 823 9.41 -45.17 2.64
CA ILE A 823 9.66 -46.61 2.81
C ILE A 823 10.69 -46.83 3.93
N LYS A 824 10.25 -47.34 5.09
CA LYS A 824 11.13 -47.72 6.21
C LYS A 824 11.16 -49.23 6.42
N HIS A 825 10.02 -49.90 6.27
CA HIS A 825 9.77 -51.34 6.45
C HIS A 825 8.93 -51.91 5.29
N ARG A 826 8.85 -53.24 5.19
CA ARG A 826 8.04 -53.93 4.17
C ARG A 826 6.57 -53.47 4.16
N ASP A 827 5.96 -53.29 5.33
CA ASP A 827 4.56 -52.87 5.45
C ASP A 827 4.29 -51.45 4.91
N ASP A 828 5.34 -50.62 4.81
CA ASP A 828 5.20 -49.27 4.24
C ASP A 828 4.90 -49.31 2.74
N ILE A 829 5.32 -50.37 2.01
CA ILE A 829 5.05 -50.51 0.58
C ILE A 829 3.53 -50.53 0.35
N ALA A 830 2.81 -51.40 1.05
CA ALA A 830 1.35 -51.50 0.93
C ALA A 830 0.63 -50.21 1.40
N ARG A 831 1.23 -49.44 2.31
CA ARG A 831 0.70 -48.11 2.67
C ARG A 831 0.92 -47.09 1.56
N CYS A 832 2.12 -47.01 1.01
CA CYS A 832 2.42 -46.15 -0.12
C CYS A 832 1.50 -46.46 -1.31
N GLU A 833 1.29 -47.72 -1.65
CA GLU A 833 0.39 -48.14 -2.74
C GLU A 833 -1.05 -47.66 -2.53
N ARG A 834 -1.59 -47.87 -1.32
CA ARG A 834 -2.93 -47.36 -0.97
C ARG A 834 -2.98 -45.85 -1.04
N PHE A 835 -2.00 -45.14 -0.47
CA PHE A 835 -2.01 -43.68 -0.46
C PHE A 835 -1.88 -43.08 -1.86
N ILE A 836 -1.03 -43.64 -2.72
CA ILE A 836 -0.93 -43.24 -4.13
C ILE A 836 -2.27 -43.45 -4.83
N LYS A 837 -2.92 -44.60 -4.62
CA LYS A 837 -4.26 -44.87 -5.18
C LYS A 837 -5.28 -43.85 -4.69
N ASP A 838 -5.40 -43.67 -3.38
CA ASP A 838 -6.37 -42.76 -2.75
C ASP A 838 -6.18 -41.30 -3.19
N LEU A 839 -4.94 -40.88 -3.42
CA LEU A 839 -4.61 -39.54 -3.91
C LEU A 839 -4.90 -39.35 -5.40
N ASN A 840 -4.90 -40.43 -6.18
CA ASN A 840 -5.22 -40.42 -7.61
C ASN A 840 -6.72 -40.61 -7.89
N THR A 841 -7.52 -41.09 -6.94
CA THR A 841 -8.95 -41.39 -7.12
C THR A 841 -9.93 -40.29 -6.71
N VAL A 842 -9.46 -39.10 -6.29
CA VAL A 842 -10.35 -37.97 -5.95
C VAL A 842 -10.56 -37.08 -7.19
N PRO A 843 -11.79 -36.96 -7.75
CA PRO A 843 -12.12 -35.91 -8.70
C PRO A 843 -12.27 -34.55 -7.97
N PRO A 844 -12.11 -33.40 -8.65
CA PRO A 844 -12.12 -32.08 -8.02
C PRO A 844 -13.43 -31.60 -7.37
N GLU A 845 -14.50 -32.41 -7.27
CA GLU A 845 -15.85 -31.90 -6.96
C GLU A 845 -16.62 -32.62 -5.85
N SER A 846 -16.01 -33.50 -5.06
CA SER A 846 -16.77 -34.19 -3.99
C SER A 846 -16.10 -34.09 -2.63
N LEU A 847 -16.38 -33.00 -1.91
CA LEU A 847 -16.57 -32.94 -0.46
C LEU A 847 -17.43 -31.71 -0.17
N GLN A 848 -18.75 -31.93 -0.25
CA GLN A 848 -19.79 -31.06 0.33
C GLN A 848 -19.64 -30.96 1.85
#